data_AF-A0A833L2I0-F1
#
_entry.id   AF-A0A833L2I0-F1
#
_cell.length_a   1.000
_cell.length_b   1.000
_cell.length_c   1.000
_cell.angle_alpha   90.00
_cell.angle_beta   90.00
_cell.angle_gamma   90.00
#
_symmetry.space_group_name_H-M   'P 1'
#
loop_
_entity.id
_entity.type
_entity.pdbx_description
1 polymer ?
#
loop_
_entity_poly.entity_id
_entity_poly.type
_entity_poly.pdbx_seq_one_letter_code
_entity_poly.pdbx_strand_id
1 'polypeptide(L)'
;MKQLIQNYKTGELALVDVPAPQVKSGGVLVKTINSAVSVGTEKLMVNLAQQNLFEKARSRPDLIKRLIDKIKTEGIMEAWQAVKGRMETLQPLGYSSSGEVVAVGDDVDEFKVGDRVACGSDLFATHSEVTWIPKNDCVKIPESISYEDAAFAYIAAIGIHAIRCGNLTFGSKVGVIGLGLIGQIVVQALKAWGCEVVGYDLDLRKVELAKELGADDATANRNEMITKSKLLTNGIGFDAVIIMASTTSNDPMELSAEITRERGTIVACGWVKLDVPRNVFFDKELSLIVSRATGPGKFDLDWEIKGNHYPKSLVRWTQAGNMEEYLNLVAKRQINMSKIITHRFKIDDALKAYDLLLKKEHPYYLGVLLEYDENKRSYESKVVINPKQKYEKKQPVVGMIGAGLFSNVTILPCIKKIPGVKLKGVATATGISGSNVAKQFGFEYCTTDYKEILKDPDINTVIIATRHDLHAKMIIEALEAGKDVFAEKPLAVSEEEVREITVAYRKSGKRLMVGFNRRFSPFAVKAKQLMGDVGALTINCRINAGFVPKSHWVLNKEGGGRVIGEMCHFIDSIQYATSSVPSRVYAEVISSKDGQITNGDNIIVTMKMKNGSVANILYTSIGHKGIPRERIEVFGNNQGYIIDNFTEMLFIKDGKREKIRRFNIDRGYQNEFSLFFNTIKNGAPMPVDFSEYLYTTMATFAVMESIQKAQSIAVKELFVV
;
A
#
# COMPACT_ATOMS: atom_id res chain seq x y z
N MET A 1 -17.62 1.51 12.63
CA MET A 1 -18.12 0.53 11.65
C MET A 1 -17.49 -0.82 11.91
N LYS A 2 -18.23 -1.91 11.69
CA LYS A 2 -17.72 -3.27 11.81
C LYS A 2 -16.92 -3.64 10.57
N GLN A 3 -15.79 -4.30 10.80
CA GLN A 3 -14.92 -4.82 9.75
C GLN A 3 -14.28 -6.14 10.18
N LEU A 4 -14.30 -7.12 9.28
CA LEU A 4 -13.66 -8.40 9.50
C LEU A 4 -12.18 -8.31 9.11
N ILE A 5 -11.31 -8.73 10.03
CA ILE A 5 -9.86 -8.68 9.88
C ILE A 5 -9.22 -10.02 10.26
N GLN A 6 -8.01 -10.22 9.75
CA GLN A 6 -7.11 -11.27 10.16
C GLN A 6 -5.80 -10.68 10.70
N ASN A 7 -5.35 -11.20 11.84
CA ASN A 7 -4.03 -10.91 12.35
C ASN A 7 -2.97 -11.72 11.59
N TYR A 8 -2.11 -11.06 10.83
CA TYR A 8 -1.11 -11.74 10.00
C TYR A 8 -0.06 -12.53 10.82
N LYS A 9 0.18 -12.15 12.07
CA LYS A 9 1.12 -12.82 12.97
C LYS A 9 0.53 -14.09 13.56
N THR A 10 -0.70 -14.04 14.07
CA THR A 10 -1.34 -15.16 14.80
C THR A 10 -2.26 -16.01 13.91
N GLY A 11 -2.69 -15.48 12.76
CA GLY A 11 -3.71 -16.10 11.91
C GLY A 11 -5.14 -15.96 12.45
N GLU A 12 -5.32 -15.31 13.61
CA GLU A 12 -6.61 -15.15 14.28
C GLU A 12 -7.51 -14.17 13.54
N LEU A 13 -8.80 -14.53 13.43
CA LEU A 13 -9.85 -13.69 12.85
C LEU A 13 -10.50 -12.86 13.95
N ALA A 14 -10.81 -11.60 13.64
CA ALA A 14 -11.54 -10.73 14.56
C ALA A 14 -12.53 -9.85 13.80
N LEU A 15 -13.70 -9.64 14.40
CA LEU A 15 -14.63 -8.60 14.00
C LEU A 15 -14.38 -7.38 14.90
N VAL A 16 -13.99 -6.26 14.30
CA VAL A 16 -13.57 -5.07 15.05
C VAL A 16 -14.39 -3.85 14.67
N ASP A 17 -14.61 -2.99 15.66
CA ASP A 17 -15.06 -1.62 15.42
C ASP A 17 -13.88 -0.74 15.02
N VAL A 18 -14.00 -0.13 13.84
CA VAL A 18 -13.03 0.81 13.27
C VAL A 18 -13.74 2.06 12.77
N PRO A 19 -13.07 3.21 12.71
CA PRO A 19 -13.66 4.41 12.11
C PRO A 19 -13.96 4.20 10.62
N ALA A 20 -15.08 4.75 10.15
CA ALA A 20 -15.44 4.65 8.74
C ALA A 20 -14.51 5.47 7.85
N PRO A 21 -14.13 4.98 6.66
CA PRO A 21 -13.28 5.75 5.76
C PRO A 21 -13.97 7.04 5.31
N GLN A 22 -13.18 8.07 5.05
CA GLN A 22 -13.66 9.29 4.39
C GLN A 22 -13.71 9.08 2.87
N VAL A 23 -14.61 9.81 2.21
CA VAL A 23 -14.59 9.92 0.74
C VAL A 23 -13.29 10.61 0.29
N LYS A 24 -12.74 10.15 -0.83
CA LYS A 24 -11.52 10.67 -1.44
C LYS A 24 -11.74 10.80 -2.94
N SER A 25 -10.94 11.65 -3.57
CA SER A 25 -10.89 11.75 -5.03
C SER A 25 -10.51 10.39 -5.66
N GLY A 26 -10.97 10.16 -6.90
CA GLY A 26 -10.76 8.96 -7.69
C GLY A 26 -11.69 7.79 -7.34
N GLY A 27 -12.65 7.97 -6.43
CA GLY A 27 -13.53 6.88 -6.01
C GLY A 27 -14.81 7.32 -5.29
N VAL A 28 -15.53 6.33 -4.80
CA VAL A 28 -16.83 6.48 -4.14
C VAL A 28 -16.82 5.81 -2.76
N LEU A 29 -17.59 6.36 -1.83
CA LEU A 29 -17.88 5.72 -0.55
C LEU A 29 -19.14 4.89 -0.70
N VAL A 30 -19.04 3.59 -0.46
CA VAL A 30 -20.11 2.60 -0.64
C VAL A 30 -20.50 2.05 0.71
N LYS A 31 -21.79 2.16 1.02
CA LYS A 31 -22.41 1.40 2.10
C LYS A 31 -22.68 -0.01 1.60
N THR A 32 -22.04 -0.99 2.23
CA THR A 32 -22.16 -2.40 1.85
C THR A 32 -23.52 -2.93 2.27
N ILE A 33 -24.20 -3.64 1.37
CA ILE A 33 -25.44 -4.37 1.63
C ILE A 33 -25.16 -5.87 1.69
N ASN A 34 -24.37 -6.37 0.73
CA ASN A 34 -23.88 -7.73 0.72
C ASN A 34 -22.39 -7.78 0.40
N SER A 35 -21.67 -8.74 0.96
CA SER A 35 -20.33 -9.10 0.51
C SER A 35 -20.19 -10.60 0.35
N ALA A 36 -19.56 -11.03 -0.73
CA ALA A 36 -19.42 -12.44 -1.06
C ALA A 36 -18.11 -13.01 -0.50
N VAL A 37 -18.21 -14.16 0.16
CA VAL A 37 -17.07 -14.91 0.67
C VAL A 37 -16.72 -16.00 -0.33
N SER A 38 -15.48 -15.99 -0.82
CA SER A 38 -14.96 -17.08 -1.64
C SER A 38 -14.18 -18.06 -0.77
N VAL A 39 -14.86 -19.14 -0.39
CA VAL A 39 -14.33 -20.13 0.56
C VAL A 39 -12.95 -20.64 0.15
N GLY A 40 -12.72 -20.90 -1.15
CA GLY A 40 -11.43 -21.39 -1.64
C GLY A 40 -10.28 -20.39 -1.43
N THR A 41 -10.45 -19.16 -1.92
CA THR A 41 -9.42 -18.11 -1.85
C THR A 41 -9.18 -17.68 -0.40
N GLU A 42 -10.25 -17.48 0.37
CA GLU A 42 -10.14 -16.98 1.73
C GLU A 42 -9.61 -18.03 2.70
N LYS A 43 -9.96 -19.30 2.53
CA LYS A 43 -9.34 -20.39 3.29
C LYS A 43 -7.84 -20.48 3.03
N LEU A 44 -7.40 -20.27 1.78
CA LEU A 44 -5.98 -20.22 1.45
C LEU A 44 -5.28 -19.04 2.15
N MET A 45 -5.87 -17.83 2.08
CA MET A 45 -5.32 -16.66 2.78
C MET A 45 -5.23 -16.90 4.28
N VAL A 46 -6.29 -17.47 4.88
CA VAL A 46 -6.33 -17.78 6.31
C VAL A 46 -5.28 -18.82 6.69
N ASN A 47 -5.17 -19.91 5.94
CA ASN A 47 -4.18 -20.96 6.17
C ASN A 47 -2.75 -20.43 6.03
N LEU A 48 -2.47 -19.59 5.03
CA LEU A 48 -1.17 -18.95 4.86
C LEU A 48 -0.81 -18.05 6.06
N ALA A 49 -1.79 -17.33 6.61
CA ALA A 49 -1.60 -16.52 7.81
C ALA A 49 -1.42 -17.36 9.09
N GLN A 50 -1.92 -18.59 9.15
CA GLN A 50 -1.73 -19.51 10.27
C GLN A 50 -0.38 -20.26 10.25
N GLN A 51 0.33 -20.26 9.11
CA GLN A 51 1.65 -20.88 9.00
C GLN A 51 2.68 -20.26 9.95
N ASN A 52 3.63 -21.07 10.40
CA ASN A 52 4.74 -20.58 11.22
C ASN A 52 5.70 -19.69 10.39
N LEU A 53 6.53 -18.91 11.07
CA LEU A 53 7.46 -17.96 10.46
C LEU A 53 8.41 -18.60 9.43
N PHE A 54 8.84 -19.84 9.68
CA PHE A 54 9.74 -20.58 8.80
C PHE A 54 9.04 -21.01 7.51
N GLU A 55 7.82 -21.52 7.60
CA GLU A 55 6.97 -21.88 6.46
C GLU A 55 6.61 -20.66 5.62
N LYS A 56 6.21 -19.56 6.26
CA LYS A 56 5.96 -18.27 5.58
C LYS A 56 7.20 -17.80 4.82
N ALA A 57 8.38 -17.86 5.45
CA ALA A 57 9.64 -17.49 4.82
C ALA A 57 9.98 -18.41 3.63
N ARG A 58 9.80 -19.73 3.79
CA ARG A 58 10.03 -20.73 2.72
C ARG A 58 9.09 -20.53 1.52
N SER A 59 7.84 -20.12 1.76
CA SER A 59 6.87 -19.81 0.71
C SER A 59 7.18 -18.53 -0.08
N ARG A 60 8.02 -17.64 0.48
CA ARG A 60 8.35 -16.31 -0.07
C ARG A 60 9.85 -16.02 -0.05
N PRO A 61 10.66 -16.75 -0.83
CA PRO A 61 12.12 -16.58 -0.87
C PRO A 61 12.53 -15.17 -1.35
N ASP A 62 11.69 -14.49 -2.13
CA ASP A 62 11.87 -13.10 -2.55
C ASP A 62 11.92 -12.11 -1.38
N LEU A 63 11.08 -12.32 -0.36
CA LEU A 63 11.03 -11.46 0.83
C LEU A 63 12.27 -11.65 1.72
N ILE A 64 12.81 -12.87 1.80
CA ILE A 64 14.08 -13.15 2.50
C ILE A 64 15.23 -12.41 1.83
N LYS A 65 15.32 -12.46 0.49
CA LYS A 65 16.35 -11.73 -0.25
C LYS A 65 16.26 -10.22 0.00
N ARG A 66 15.04 -9.66 -0.01
CA ARG A 66 14.81 -8.24 0.32
C ARG A 66 15.22 -7.90 1.77
N LEU A 67 15.00 -8.81 2.72
CA LEU A 67 15.43 -8.64 4.10
C LEU A 67 16.96 -8.60 4.22
N ILE A 68 17.67 -9.53 3.58
CA ILE A 68 19.14 -9.56 3.57
C ILE A 68 19.70 -8.27 2.95
N ASP A 69 19.13 -7.83 1.83
CA ASP A 69 19.51 -6.57 1.21
C ASP A 69 19.32 -5.38 2.16
N LYS A 70 18.19 -5.34 2.88
CA LYS A 70 17.89 -4.29 3.84
C LYS A 70 18.84 -4.30 5.03
N ILE A 71 19.22 -5.49 5.53
CA ILE A 71 20.22 -5.66 6.59
C ILE A 71 21.56 -5.06 6.17
N LYS A 72 21.97 -5.26 4.91
CA LYS A 72 23.24 -4.71 4.39
C LYS A 72 23.23 -3.18 4.29
N THR A 73 22.10 -2.58 3.93
CA THR A 73 22.00 -1.12 3.71
C THR A 73 21.64 -0.33 4.97
N GLU A 74 20.78 -0.88 5.82
CA GLU A 74 20.15 -0.19 6.96
C GLU A 74 20.49 -0.85 8.32
N GLY A 75 21.23 -1.95 8.31
CA GLY A 75 21.60 -2.69 9.51
C GLY A 75 20.53 -3.68 9.98
N ILE A 76 20.95 -4.60 10.86
CA ILE A 76 20.12 -5.74 11.31
C ILE A 76 18.87 -5.26 12.05
N MET A 77 19.02 -4.29 12.95
CA MET A 77 17.94 -3.85 13.83
C MET A 77 16.83 -3.11 13.07
N GLU A 78 17.16 -2.19 12.16
CA GLU A 78 16.18 -1.45 11.34
C GLU A 78 15.43 -2.41 10.40
N ALA A 79 16.15 -3.38 9.82
CA ALA A 79 15.56 -4.39 8.96
C ALA A 79 14.59 -5.30 9.74
N TRP A 80 14.97 -5.73 10.95
CA TRP A 80 14.12 -6.56 11.80
C TRP A 80 12.90 -5.81 12.33
N GLN A 81 13.05 -4.54 12.74
CA GLN A 81 11.93 -3.69 13.13
C GLN A 81 10.93 -3.47 12.00
N ALA A 82 11.40 -3.30 10.76
CA ALA A 82 10.53 -3.15 9.60
C ALA A 82 9.75 -4.43 9.27
N VAL A 83 10.38 -5.61 9.44
CA VAL A 83 9.68 -6.90 9.31
C VAL A 83 8.66 -7.07 10.42
N LYS A 84 9.06 -6.83 11.68
CA LYS A 84 8.18 -6.91 12.85
C LYS A 84 6.95 -6.00 12.69
N GLY A 85 7.16 -4.75 12.28
CA GLY A 85 6.07 -3.80 12.05
C GLY A 85 5.11 -4.23 10.94
N ARG A 86 5.60 -4.89 9.88
CA ARG A 86 4.74 -5.50 8.84
C ARG A 86 4.01 -6.75 9.31
N MET A 87 4.59 -7.52 10.23
CA MET A 87 3.92 -8.69 10.78
C MET A 87 2.80 -8.33 11.75
N GLU A 88 2.93 -7.19 12.44
CA GLU A 88 1.94 -6.67 13.38
C GLU A 88 0.77 -5.95 12.68
N THR A 89 0.71 -5.92 11.34
CA THR A 89 -0.43 -5.34 10.61
C THR A 89 -1.62 -6.30 10.54
N LEU A 90 -2.79 -5.77 10.87
CA LEU A 90 -4.07 -6.43 10.64
C LEU A 90 -4.42 -6.34 9.15
N GLN A 91 -4.78 -7.46 8.53
CA GLN A 91 -5.21 -7.52 7.14
C GLN A 91 -6.74 -7.58 7.07
N PRO A 92 -7.40 -6.73 6.28
CA PRO A 92 -8.82 -6.92 6.01
C PRO A 92 -9.06 -8.20 5.22
N LEU A 93 -10.22 -8.82 5.43
CA LEU A 93 -10.73 -9.90 4.57
C LEU A 93 -11.81 -9.39 3.62
N GLY A 94 -12.11 -10.18 2.59
CA GLY A 94 -13.09 -9.85 1.56
C GLY A 94 -12.52 -9.01 0.42
N TYR A 95 -13.12 -9.19 -0.76
CA TYR A 95 -12.67 -8.52 -1.98
C TYR A 95 -13.79 -8.31 -3.02
N SER A 96 -15.02 -8.69 -2.71
CA SER A 96 -16.18 -8.61 -3.61
C SER A 96 -17.43 -8.26 -2.80
N SER A 97 -18.10 -7.17 -3.17
CA SER A 97 -19.27 -6.67 -2.45
C SER A 97 -20.24 -5.94 -3.36
N SER A 98 -21.41 -5.63 -2.84
CA SER A 98 -22.41 -4.80 -3.48
C SER A 98 -23.07 -3.87 -2.45
N GLY A 99 -23.54 -2.73 -2.91
CA GLY A 99 -24.11 -1.73 -2.01
C GLY A 99 -24.56 -0.46 -2.69
N GLU A 100 -24.72 0.58 -1.89
CA GLU A 100 -25.22 1.89 -2.30
C GLU A 100 -24.14 2.96 -2.13
N VAL A 101 -23.96 3.81 -3.14
CA VAL A 101 -23.06 4.97 -3.05
C VAL A 101 -23.62 6.00 -2.07
N VAL A 102 -22.87 6.32 -1.02
CA VAL A 102 -23.26 7.29 0.02
C VAL A 102 -22.48 8.61 -0.07
N ALA A 103 -21.33 8.63 -0.75
CA ALA A 103 -20.60 9.83 -1.09
C ALA A 103 -19.74 9.60 -2.34
N VAL A 104 -19.48 10.66 -3.10
CA VAL A 104 -18.73 10.64 -4.36
C VAL A 104 -17.55 11.59 -4.23
N GLY A 105 -16.37 11.18 -4.71
CA GLY A 105 -15.21 12.08 -4.77
C GLY A 105 -15.41 13.20 -5.79
N ASP A 106 -14.82 14.37 -5.54
CA ASP A 106 -15.08 15.59 -6.33
C ASP A 106 -14.71 15.49 -7.82
N ASP A 107 -13.90 14.49 -8.20
CA ASP A 107 -13.38 14.21 -9.55
C ASP A 107 -13.99 12.92 -10.17
N VAL A 108 -15.13 12.48 -9.65
CA VAL A 108 -15.85 11.28 -10.11
C VAL A 108 -17.22 11.69 -10.64
N ASP A 109 -17.41 11.56 -11.96
CA ASP A 109 -18.64 11.95 -12.65
C ASP A 109 -19.54 10.76 -12.99
N GLU A 110 -18.99 9.54 -12.97
CA GLU A 110 -19.65 8.32 -13.44
C GLU A 110 -20.71 7.81 -12.45
N PHE A 111 -20.66 8.24 -11.19
CA PHE A 111 -21.51 7.77 -10.09
C PHE A 111 -22.18 8.94 -9.37
N LYS A 112 -23.36 8.68 -8.80
CA LYS A 112 -24.07 9.60 -7.90
C LYS A 112 -24.47 8.91 -6.61
N VAL A 113 -24.70 9.70 -5.56
CA VAL A 113 -25.28 9.20 -4.30
C VAL A 113 -26.62 8.50 -4.60
N GLY A 114 -26.81 7.32 -4.01
CA GLY A 114 -27.95 6.44 -4.26
C GLY A 114 -27.75 5.44 -5.40
N ASP A 115 -26.68 5.53 -6.19
CA ASP A 115 -26.40 4.51 -7.21
C ASP A 115 -26.14 3.15 -6.54
N ARG A 116 -26.77 2.11 -7.10
CA ARG A 116 -26.53 0.71 -6.73
C ARG A 116 -25.28 0.23 -7.43
N VAL A 117 -24.33 -0.32 -6.70
CA VAL A 117 -23.01 -0.67 -7.26
C VAL A 117 -22.49 -2.02 -6.80
N ALA A 118 -21.83 -2.73 -7.70
CA ALA A 118 -21.00 -3.88 -7.40
C ALA A 118 -19.53 -3.43 -7.36
N CYS A 119 -18.80 -3.91 -6.36
CA CYS A 119 -17.46 -3.44 -6.01
C CYS A 119 -16.50 -4.61 -5.93
N GLY A 120 -15.28 -4.41 -6.43
CA GLY A 120 -14.31 -5.48 -6.56
C GLY A 120 -12.88 -5.01 -6.40
N SER A 121 -12.20 -5.44 -5.34
CA SER A 121 -10.82 -5.08 -5.06
C SER A 121 -10.28 -5.85 -3.87
N ASP A 122 -9.06 -6.38 -3.97
CA ASP A 122 -8.39 -7.08 -2.86
C ASP A 122 -8.01 -6.14 -1.70
N LEU A 123 -8.03 -4.83 -1.94
CA LEU A 123 -7.63 -3.80 -0.97
C LEU A 123 -8.81 -3.03 -0.39
N PHE A 124 -9.86 -2.84 -1.18
CA PHE A 124 -10.91 -1.86 -0.89
C PHE A 124 -12.28 -2.52 -0.64
N ALA A 125 -12.67 -3.52 -1.43
CA ALA A 125 -13.98 -4.19 -1.37
C ALA A 125 -14.05 -5.26 -0.27
N THR A 126 -13.60 -4.86 0.92
CA THR A 126 -13.44 -5.71 2.11
C THR A 126 -14.77 -5.97 2.82
N HIS A 127 -14.82 -7.00 3.67
CA HIS A 127 -15.95 -7.32 4.54
C HIS A 127 -16.13 -6.27 5.64
N SER A 128 -16.82 -5.19 5.28
CA SER A 128 -16.96 -3.96 6.05
C SER A 128 -18.31 -3.32 5.81
N GLU A 129 -18.89 -2.66 6.81
CA GLU A 129 -20.17 -1.96 6.63
C GLU A 129 -20.07 -0.78 5.63
N VAL A 130 -18.89 -0.15 5.51
CA VAL A 130 -18.63 0.94 4.55
C VAL A 130 -17.23 0.80 3.97
N THR A 131 -17.09 1.01 2.67
CA THR A 131 -15.81 0.95 1.97
C THR A 131 -15.63 2.15 1.04
N TRP A 132 -14.42 2.69 0.94
CA TRP A 132 -14.08 3.59 -0.16
C TRP A 132 -13.54 2.73 -1.30
N ILE A 133 -14.12 2.84 -2.48
CA ILE A 133 -13.82 2.02 -3.66
C ILE A 133 -13.36 2.95 -4.79
N PRO A 134 -12.19 2.68 -5.41
CA PRO A 134 -11.79 3.41 -6.62
C PRO A 134 -12.83 3.28 -7.73
N LYS A 135 -13.02 4.33 -8.53
CA LYS A 135 -14.09 4.38 -9.53
C LYS A 135 -14.04 3.24 -10.56
N ASN A 136 -12.82 2.78 -10.89
CA ASN A 136 -12.60 1.69 -11.84
C ASN A 136 -12.86 0.30 -11.24
N ASP A 137 -12.88 0.17 -9.91
CA ASP A 137 -13.20 -1.05 -9.17
C ASP A 137 -14.70 -1.16 -8.84
N CYS A 138 -15.52 -0.31 -9.46
CA CYS A 138 -16.95 -0.15 -9.20
C CYS A 138 -17.74 -0.18 -10.50
N VAL A 139 -18.90 -0.86 -10.52
CA VAL A 139 -19.81 -0.90 -11.68
C VAL A 139 -21.26 -0.77 -11.21
N LYS A 140 -22.13 -0.16 -12.02
CA LYS A 140 -23.54 0.02 -11.64
C LYS A 140 -24.32 -1.29 -11.73
N ILE A 141 -25.22 -1.50 -10.78
CA ILE A 141 -26.14 -2.64 -10.74
C ILE A 141 -27.45 -2.22 -11.43
N PRO A 142 -27.87 -2.90 -12.51
CA PRO A 142 -29.19 -2.72 -13.09
C PRO A 142 -30.32 -2.96 -12.09
N GLU A 143 -31.45 -2.25 -12.22
CA GLU A 143 -32.60 -2.38 -11.31
C GLU A 143 -33.12 -3.82 -11.19
N SER A 144 -33.03 -4.60 -12.26
CA SER A 144 -33.49 -5.99 -12.32
C SER A 144 -32.64 -7.00 -11.54
N ILE A 145 -31.47 -6.59 -11.02
CA ILE A 145 -30.53 -7.49 -10.34
C ILE A 145 -30.53 -7.21 -8.84
N SER A 146 -30.49 -8.26 -8.01
CA SER A 146 -30.41 -8.15 -6.56
C SER A 146 -29.00 -7.74 -6.09
N TYR A 147 -28.87 -7.21 -4.86
CA TYR A 147 -27.56 -6.99 -4.26
C TYR A 147 -26.81 -8.31 -4.02
N GLU A 148 -27.53 -9.38 -3.68
CA GLU A 148 -26.95 -10.71 -3.45
C GLU A 148 -26.21 -11.21 -4.69
N ASP A 149 -26.84 -11.18 -5.86
CA ASP A 149 -26.21 -11.62 -7.10
C ASP A 149 -25.03 -10.71 -7.45
N ALA A 150 -25.23 -9.40 -7.34
CA ALA A 150 -24.21 -8.41 -7.67
C ALA A 150 -22.96 -8.51 -6.77
N ALA A 151 -23.09 -9.01 -5.53
CA ALA A 151 -21.95 -9.17 -4.62
C ALA A 151 -20.90 -10.16 -5.16
N PHE A 152 -21.26 -11.03 -6.11
CA PHE A 152 -20.35 -11.97 -6.76
C PHE A 152 -19.70 -11.44 -8.03
N ALA A 153 -19.98 -10.20 -8.47
CA ALA A 153 -19.54 -9.70 -9.77
C ALA A 153 -18.02 -9.75 -9.98
N TYR A 154 -17.23 -9.38 -8.98
CA TYR A 154 -15.76 -9.43 -9.08
C TYR A 154 -15.24 -10.87 -9.07
N ILE A 155 -15.85 -11.76 -8.28
CA ILE A 155 -15.54 -13.20 -8.30
C ILE A 155 -15.85 -13.80 -9.67
N ALA A 156 -16.99 -13.47 -10.25
CA ALA A 156 -17.40 -13.93 -11.57
C ALA A 156 -16.51 -13.39 -12.69
N ALA A 157 -16.03 -12.16 -12.56
CA ALA A 157 -15.11 -11.54 -13.52
C ALA A 157 -13.82 -12.35 -13.70
N ILE A 158 -13.36 -13.07 -12.68
CA ILE A 158 -12.23 -14.02 -12.77
C ILE A 158 -12.54 -15.13 -13.77
N GLY A 159 -13.71 -15.76 -13.63
CA GLY A 159 -14.18 -16.82 -14.53
C GLY A 159 -14.41 -16.33 -15.96
N ILE A 160 -15.05 -15.18 -16.12
CA ILE A 160 -15.29 -14.57 -17.44
C ILE A 160 -13.98 -14.23 -18.14
N HIS A 161 -12.99 -13.70 -17.43
CA HIS A 161 -11.68 -13.45 -18.03
C HIS A 161 -11.01 -14.75 -18.48
N ALA A 162 -11.08 -15.83 -17.69
CA ALA A 162 -10.55 -17.13 -18.08
C ALA A 162 -11.20 -17.70 -19.35
N ILE A 163 -12.52 -17.53 -19.52
CA ILE A 163 -13.24 -17.91 -20.75
C ILE A 163 -12.65 -17.16 -21.96
N ARG A 164 -12.41 -15.85 -21.84
CA ARG A 164 -11.81 -15.04 -22.92
C ARG A 164 -10.38 -15.48 -23.27
N CYS A 165 -9.61 -15.93 -22.29
CA CYS A 165 -8.27 -16.48 -22.53
C CYS A 165 -8.33 -17.77 -23.36
N GLY A 166 -9.43 -18.52 -23.32
CA GLY A 166 -9.59 -19.78 -24.07
C GLY A 166 -9.70 -19.62 -25.59
N ASN A 167 -9.82 -18.38 -26.10
CA ASN A 167 -9.97 -18.07 -27.53
C ASN A 167 -11.07 -18.90 -28.23
N LEU A 168 -12.22 -19.00 -27.57
CA LEU A 168 -13.33 -19.87 -27.97
C LEU A 168 -14.15 -19.26 -29.11
N THR A 169 -14.61 -20.13 -30.01
CA THR A 169 -15.61 -19.82 -31.04
C THR A 169 -16.96 -20.46 -30.71
N PHE A 170 -18.03 -19.98 -31.36
CA PHE A 170 -19.36 -20.59 -31.21
C PHE A 170 -19.31 -22.10 -31.52
N GLY A 171 -19.91 -22.92 -30.65
CA GLY A 171 -19.88 -24.38 -30.78
C GLY A 171 -18.62 -25.06 -30.23
N SER A 172 -17.66 -24.33 -29.63
CA SER A 172 -16.49 -24.94 -29.00
C SER A 172 -16.89 -25.94 -27.90
N LYS A 173 -16.16 -27.05 -27.81
CA LYS A 173 -16.33 -28.06 -26.75
C LYS A 173 -15.29 -27.83 -25.66
N VAL A 174 -15.74 -27.56 -24.44
CA VAL A 174 -14.89 -27.06 -23.36
C VAL A 174 -14.97 -27.97 -22.13
N GLY A 175 -13.80 -28.37 -21.62
CA GLY A 175 -13.68 -29.04 -20.33
C GLY A 175 -13.50 -28.03 -19.19
N VAL A 176 -14.22 -28.19 -18.07
CA VAL A 176 -14.04 -27.38 -16.86
C VAL A 176 -13.57 -28.26 -15.70
N ILE A 177 -12.34 -28.06 -15.23
CA ILE A 177 -11.75 -28.81 -14.11
C ILE A 177 -11.86 -27.98 -12.83
N GLY A 178 -12.65 -28.45 -11.87
CA GLY A 178 -12.99 -27.77 -10.62
C GLY A 178 -14.33 -27.04 -10.71
N LEU A 179 -15.38 -27.63 -10.11
CA LEU A 179 -16.75 -27.15 -10.13
C LEU A 179 -17.13 -26.47 -8.80
N GLY A 180 -16.18 -25.75 -8.20
CA GLY A 180 -16.43 -24.83 -7.08
C GLY A 180 -17.20 -23.58 -7.50
N LEU A 181 -17.25 -22.55 -6.64
CA LEU A 181 -18.03 -21.33 -6.88
C LEU A 181 -17.82 -20.72 -8.27
N ILE A 182 -16.56 -20.45 -8.63
CA ILE A 182 -16.22 -19.88 -9.95
C ILE A 182 -16.49 -20.89 -11.07
N GLY A 183 -16.22 -22.17 -10.86
CA GLY A 183 -16.48 -23.23 -11.84
C GLY A 183 -17.95 -23.32 -12.25
N GLN A 184 -18.87 -23.23 -11.28
CA GLN A 184 -20.32 -23.22 -11.53
C GLN A 184 -20.78 -21.99 -12.31
N ILE A 185 -20.16 -20.83 -12.07
CA ILE A 185 -20.41 -19.60 -12.84
C ILE A 185 -19.86 -19.75 -14.27
N VAL A 186 -18.66 -20.32 -14.41
CA VAL A 186 -18.00 -20.55 -15.70
C VAL A 186 -18.79 -21.51 -16.59
N VAL A 187 -19.35 -22.59 -16.02
CA VAL A 187 -20.22 -23.51 -16.76
C VAL A 187 -21.38 -22.74 -17.39
N GLN A 188 -22.14 -21.98 -16.60
CA GLN A 188 -23.28 -21.20 -17.10
C GLN A 188 -22.87 -20.15 -18.13
N ALA A 189 -21.76 -19.44 -17.89
CA ALA A 189 -21.25 -18.43 -18.82
C ALA A 189 -20.79 -19.04 -20.16
N LEU A 190 -20.15 -20.21 -20.15
CA LEU A 190 -19.80 -20.95 -21.36
C LEU A 190 -21.04 -21.41 -22.14
N LYS A 191 -22.09 -21.87 -21.44
CA LYS A 191 -23.37 -22.20 -22.06
C LYS A 191 -24.02 -20.98 -22.70
N ALA A 192 -23.99 -19.83 -22.03
CA ALA A 192 -24.47 -18.57 -22.58
C ALA A 192 -23.66 -18.11 -23.82
N TRP A 193 -22.38 -18.47 -23.88
CA TRP A 193 -21.48 -18.23 -25.02
C TRP A 193 -21.76 -19.17 -26.21
N GLY A 194 -22.58 -20.22 -26.03
CA GLY A 194 -22.87 -21.21 -27.05
C GLY A 194 -21.86 -22.36 -27.13
N CYS A 195 -21.16 -22.66 -26.03
CA CYS A 195 -20.28 -23.82 -25.94
C CYS A 195 -21.01 -25.10 -25.50
N GLU A 196 -20.45 -26.25 -25.86
CA GLU A 196 -20.71 -27.53 -25.18
C GLU A 196 -19.72 -27.67 -24.03
N VAL A 197 -20.19 -28.00 -22.83
CA VAL A 197 -19.43 -27.93 -21.59
C VAL A 197 -19.48 -29.27 -20.86
N VAL A 198 -18.30 -29.79 -20.53
CA VAL A 198 -18.15 -31.00 -19.70
C VAL A 198 -17.41 -30.66 -18.42
N GLY A 199 -18.05 -30.88 -17.27
CA GLY A 199 -17.50 -30.56 -15.95
C GLY A 199 -16.79 -31.73 -15.27
N TYR A 200 -15.76 -31.43 -14.48
CA TYR A 200 -15.08 -32.40 -13.62
C TYR A 200 -14.80 -31.84 -12.23
N ASP A 201 -15.25 -32.52 -11.17
CA ASP A 201 -14.90 -32.23 -9.77
C ASP A 201 -15.03 -33.50 -8.92
N LEU A 202 -14.16 -33.65 -7.92
CA LEU A 202 -14.18 -34.82 -7.04
C LEU A 202 -15.45 -34.93 -6.18
N ASP A 203 -16.16 -33.81 -5.97
CA ASP A 203 -17.41 -33.77 -5.20
C ASP A 203 -18.63 -33.99 -6.09
N LEU A 204 -19.29 -35.14 -5.94
CA LEU A 204 -20.49 -35.51 -6.69
C LEU A 204 -21.60 -34.46 -6.61
N ARG A 205 -21.76 -33.76 -5.48
CA ARG A 205 -22.79 -32.72 -5.31
C ARG A 205 -22.55 -31.54 -6.25
N LYS A 206 -21.28 -31.19 -6.49
CA LYS A 206 -20.93 -30.12 -7.43
C LYS A 206 -21.09 -30.57 -8.88
N VAL A 207 -20.85 -31.84 -9.17
CA VAL A 207 -21.08 -32.45 -10.49
C VAL A 207 -22.57 -32.42 -10.84
N GLU A 208 -23.42 -32.82 -9.90
CA GLU A 208 -24.89 -32.77 -10.04
C GLU A 208 -25.37 -31.33 -10.25
N LEU A 209 -24.90 -30.40 -9.40
CA LEU A 209 -25.23 -28.98 -9.55
C LEU A 209 -24.81 -28.41 -10.91
N ALA A 210 -23.63 -28.78 -11.42
CA ALA A 210 -23.18 -28.30 -12.73
C ALA A 210 -24.09 -28.77 -13.87
N LYS A 211 -24.62 -30.00 -13.80
CA LYS A 211 -25.61 -30.51 -14.75
C LYS A 211 -26.93 -29.74 -14.64
N GLU A 212 -27.41 -29.50 -13.41
CA GLU A 212 -28.61 -28.68 -13.18
C GLU A 212 -28.45 -27.26 -13.72
N LEU A 213 -27.23 -26.70 -13.65
CA LEU A 213 -26.89 -25.36 -14.15
C LEU A 213 -26.52 -25.35 -15.65
N GLY A 214 -26.70 -26.46 -16.37
CA GLY A 214 -26.65 -26.50 -17.83
C GLY A 214 -25.40 -27.10 -18.45
N ALA A 215 -24.47 -27.67 -17.68
CA ALA A 215 -23.41 -28.49 -18.27
C ALA A 215 -24.02 -29.65 -19.08
N ASP A 216 -23.52 -29.90 -20.28
CA ASP A 216 -24.02 -30.99 -21.14
C ASP A 216 -23.69 -32.35 -20.54
N ASP A 217 -22.56 -32.44 -19.82
CA ASP A 217 -22.21 -33.59 -19.00
C ASP A 217 -21.27 -33.16 -17.86
N ALA A 218 -21.13 -34.00 -16.84
CA ALA A 218 -20.13 -33.83 -15.79
C ALA A 218 -19.87 -35.15 -15.06
N THR A 219 -18.67 -35.31 -14.50
CA THR A 219 -18.28 -36.50 -13.74
C THR A 219 -17.35 -36.19 -12.57
N ALA A 220 -17.35 -37.06 -11.56
CA ALA A 220 -16.37 -37.07 -10.48
C ALA A 220 -15.23 -38.07 -10.69
N ASN A 221 -15.28 -38.84 -11.77
CA ASN A 221 -14.29 -39.87 -12.07
C ASN A 221 -13.33 -39.38 -13.16
N ARG A 222 -12.03 -39.37 -12.84
CA ARG A 222 -10.96 -38.93 -13.75
C ARG A 222 -10.95 -39.71 -15.08
N ASN A 223 -11.09 -41.03 -15.03
CA ASN A 223 -11.07 -41.88 -16.22
C ASN A 223 -12.32 -41.68 -17.07
N GLU A 224 -13.48 -41.48 -16.44
CA GLU A 224 -14.69 -41.11 -17.17
C GLU A 224 -14.53 -39.75 -17.87
N MET A 225 -13.83 -38.79 -17.27
CA MET A 225 -13.59 -37.49 -17.91
C MET A 225 -12.77 -37.66 -19.20
N ILE A 226 -11.77 -38.54 -19.19
CA ILE A 226 -10.97 -38.88 -20.38
C ILE A 226 -11.81 -39.62 -21.43
N THR A 227 -12.66 -40.56 -21.00
CA THR A 227 -13.56 -41.26 -21.92
C THR A 227 -14.56 -40.29 -22.54
N LYS A 228 -15.18 -39.40 -21.75
CA LYS A 228 -16.12 -38.37 -22.21
C LYS A 228 -15.44 -37.38 -23.16
N SER A 229 -14.20 -36.97 -22.87
CA SER A 229 -13.45 -36.09 -23.76
C SER A 229 -13.19 -36.70 -25.13
N LYS A 230 -13.16 -38.03 -25.25
CA LYS A 230 -13.05 -38.71 -26.54
C LYS A 230 -14.42 -38.92 -27.18
N LEU A 231 -15.40 -39.43 -26.43
CA LEU A 231 -16.72 -39.74 -26.97
C LEU A 231 -17.47 -38.50 -27.48
N LEU A 232 -17.44 -37.41 -26.70
CA LEU A 232 -18.19 -36.20 -27.03
C LEU A 232 -17.52 -35.34 -28.09
N THR A 233 -16.27 -35.64 -28.45
CA THR A 233 -15.50 -34.86 -29.43
C THR A 233 -15.02 -35.71 -30.61
N ASN A 234 -15.63 -36.87 -30.86
CA ASN A 234 -15.23 -37.79 -31.94
C ASN A 234 -13.74 -38.20 -31.89
N GLY A 235 -13.19 -38.37 -30.69
CA GLY A 235 -11.83 -38.83 -30.42
C GLY A 235 -10.78 -37.73 -30.35
N ILE A 236 -11.10 -36.48 -30.70
CA ILE A 236 -10.08 -35.43 -30.86
C ILE A 236 -9.64 -34.75 -29.54
N GLY A 237 -10.50 -34.71 -28.50
CA GLY A 237 -10.32 -33.91 -27.28
C GLY A 237 -11.07 -32.55 -27.30
N PHE A 238 -11.11 -31.87 -26.16
CA PHE A 238 -11.74 -30.55 -26.02
C PHE A 238 -10.94 -29.45 -26.71
N ASP A 239 -11.64 -28.46 -27.28
CA ASP A 239 -11.03 -27.26 -27.89
C ASP A 239 -10.23 -26.45 -26.86
N ALA A 240 -10.78 -26.35 -25.66
CA ALA A 240 -10.11 -25.77 -24.52
C ALA A 240 -10.46 -26.47 -23.21
N VAL A 241 -9.56 -26.39 -22.24
CA VAL A 241 -9.80 -26.82 -20.87
C VAL A 241 -9.51 -25.68 -19.91
N ILE A 242 -10.49 -25.33 -19.09
CA ILE A 242 -10.38 -24.26 -18.09
C ILE A 242 -10.23 -24.89 -16.70
N ILE A 243 -9.10 -24.62 -16.05
CA ILE A 243 -8.78 -25.11 -14.71
C ILE A 243 -9.18 -24.06 -13.67
N MET A 244 -10.19 -24.41 -12.88
CA MET A 244 -10.74 -23.64 -11.75
C MET A 244 -10.50 -24.32 -10.39
N ALA A 245 -9.86 -25.48 -10.38
CA ALA A 245 -9.53 -26.24 -9.18
C ALA A 245 -8.50 -25.50 -8.29
N SER A 246 -8.51 -25.81 -7.00
CA SER A 246 -7.53 -25.31 -6.02
C SER A 246 -6.94 -26.50 -5.26
N THR A 247 -5.70 -26.87 -5.57
CA THR A 247 -5.02 -28.04 -4.99
C THR A 247 -3.50 -27.93 -5.13
N THR A 248 -2.76 -28.59 -4.24
CA THR A 248 -1.30 -28.74 -4.37
C THR A 248 -0.89 -29.82 -5.37
N SER A 249 -1.84 -30.63 -5.85
CA SER A 249 -1.60 -31.67 -6.84
C SER A 249 -1.34 -31.09 -8.24
N ASN A 250 -0.57 -31.81 -9.06
CA ASN A 250 -0.39 -31.53 -10.49
C ASN A 250 -1.46 -32.21 -11.37
N ASP A 251 -2.31 -33.06 -10.79
CA ASP A 251 -3.32 -33.82 -11.55
C ASP A 251 -4.21 -32.93 -12.45
N PRO A 252 -4.71 -31.74 -12.03
CA PRO A 252 -5.46 -30.88 -12.95
C PRO A 252 -4.70 -30.48 -14.21
N MET A 253 -3.38 -30.25 -14.11
CA MET A 253 -2.52 -29.93 -15.26
C MET A 253 -2.35 -31.15 -16.17
N GLU A 254 -2.05 -32.32 -15.59
CA GLU A 254 -1.89 -33.56 -16.34
C GLU A 254 -3.19 -33.99 -17.04
N LEU A 255 -4.30 -33.99 -16.33
CA LEU A 255 -5.61 -34.29 -16.87
C LEU A 255 -5.98 -33.31 -17.99
N SER A 256 -5.74 -32.00 -17.80
CA SER A 256 -6.03 -31.01 -18.83
C SER A 256 -5.25 -31.27 -20.13
N ALA A 257 -3.97 -31.64 -20.04
CA ALA A 257 -3.14 -31.98 -21.19
C ALA A 257 -3.66 -33.23 -21.92
N GLU A 258 -4.13 -34.22 -21.16
CA GLU A 258 -4.65 -35.48 -21.68
C GLU A 258 -5.96 -35.29 -22.46
N ILE A 259 -6.88 -34.48 -21.95
CA ILE A 259 -8.24 -34.31 -22.52
C ILE A 259 -8.36 -33.17 -23.54
N THR A 260 -7.36 -32.30 -23.66
CA THR A 260 -7.33 -31.22 -24.67
C THR A 260 -6.91 -31.78 -26.03
N ARG A 261 -7.51 -31.28 -27.11
CA ARG A 261 -7.14 -31.66 -28.48
C ARG A 261 -5.76 -31.14 -28.90
N GLU A 262 -5.21 -31.69 -29.98
CA GLU A 262 -4.04 -31.10 -30.63
C GLU A 262 -4.28 -29.62 -30.97
N ARG A 263 -3.30 -28.78 -30.66
CA ARG A 263 -3.34 -27.31 -30.76
C ARG A 263 -4.48 -26.66 -29.99
N GLY A 264 -5.01 -27.34 -28.96
CA GLY A 264 -6.00 -26.78 -28.05
C GLY A 264 -5.36 -25.90 -26.97
N THR A 265 -6.22 -25.20 -26.23
CA THR A 265 -5.79 -24.22 -25.21
C THR A 265 -6.16 -24.67 -23.80
N ILE A 266 -5.19 -24.67 -22.90
CA ILE A 266 -5.40 -24.86 -21.47
C ILE A 266 -5.31 -23.51 -20.78
N VAL A 267 -6.36 -23.15 -20.03
CA VAL A 267 -6.40 -21.92 -19.24
C VAL A 267 -6.31 -22.27 -17.76
N ALA A 268 -5.17 -21.96 -17.13
CA ALA A 268 -4.97 -22.10 -15.71
C ALA A 268 -5.40 -20.83 -14.97
N CYS A 269 -6.46 -20.92 -14.17
CA CYS A 269 -6.98 -19.81 -13.36
C CYS A 269 -6.98 -20.15 -11.86
N GLY A 270 -7.33 -21.38 -11.52
CA GLY A 270 -7.31 -21.89 -10.16
C GLY A 270 -5.89 -22.08 -9.60
N TRP A 271 -5.80 -22.22 -8.28
CA TRP A 271 -4.53 -22.39 -7.56
C TRP A 271 -4.04 -23.84 -7.65
N VAL A 272 -3.36 -24.19 -8.74
CA VAL A 272 -2.82 -25.54 -8.99
C VAL A 272 -1.32 -25.53 -9.22
N LYS A 273 -0.68 -26.69 -9.07
CA LYS A 273 0.71 -26.86 -9.53
C LYS A 273 0.75 -26.77 -11.06
N LEU A 274 1.78 -26.12 -11.60
CA LEU A 274 1.97 -25.90 -13.03
C LEU A 274 3.19 -26.68 -13.56
N ASP A 275 3.38 -27.93 -13.11
CA ASP A 275 4.43 -28.79 -13.67
C ASP A 275 3.94 -29.31 -15.02
N VAL A 276 4.37 -28.65 -16.09
CA VAL A 276 3.91 -28.92 -17.45
C VAL A 276 4.39 -30.30 -17.91
N PRO A 277 3.49 -31.24 -18.28
CA PRO A 277 3.87 -32.54 -18.81
C PRO A 277 4.43 -32.40 -20.24
N ARG A 278 5.75 -32.15 -20.33
CA ARG A 278 6.44 -31.74 -21.57
C ARG A 278 6.12 -32.62 -22.78
N ASN A 279 6.10 -33.94 -22.62
CA ASN A 279 5.90 -34.85 -23.76
C ASN A 279 4.51 -34.67 -24.37
N VAL A 280 3.45 -34.64 -23.54
CA VAL A 280 2.07 -34.44 -24.02
C VAL A 280 1.90 -33.07 -24.67
N PHE A 281 2.49 -32.03 -24.08
CA PHE A 281 2.47 -30.68 -24.64
C PHE A 281 3.19 -30.58 -25.97
N PHE A 282 4.32 -31.28 -26.11
CA PHE A 282 5.11 -31.32 -27.34
C PHE A 282 4.38 -32.09 -28.43
N ASP A 283 3.86 -33.28 -28.13
CA ASP A 283 3.20 -34.15 -29.09
C ASP A 283 1.92 -33.51 -29.65
N LYS A 284 1.16 -32.80 -28.81
CA LYS A 284 -0.10 -32.16 -29.18
C LYS A 284 0.03 -30.68 -29.56
N GLU A 285 1.21 -30.08 -29.45
CA GLU A 285 1.41 -28.63 -29.67
C GLU A 285 0.43 -27.76 -28.83
N LEU A 286 0.31 -28.07 -27.53
CA LEU A 286 -0.67 -27.41 -26.64
C LEU A 286 -0.24 -25.99 -26.24
N SER A 287 -1.22 -25.10 -26.11
CA SER A 287 -1.03 -23.76 -25.52
C SER A 287 -1.45 -23.75 -24.05
N LEU A 288 -0.60 -23.21 -23.16
CA LEU A 288 -0.96 -22.94 -21.76
C LEU A 288 -1.01 -21.44 -21.52
N ILE A 289 -2.14 -20.96 -21.01
CA ILE A 289 -2.34 -19.57 -20.59
C ILE A 289 -2.62 -19.55 -19.10
N VAL A 290 -1.83 -18.78 -18.35
CA VAL A 290 -2.12 -18.47 -16.95
C VAL A 290 -2.98 -17.20 -16.91
N SER A 291 -4.24 -17.34 -16.52
CA SER A 291 -5.20 -16.23 -16.52
C SER A 291 -4.88 -15.24 -15.40
N ARG A 292 -4.83 -13.95 -15.73
CA ARG A 292 -4.57 -12.87 -14.76
C ARG A 292 -5.87 -12.49 -14.05
N ALA A 293 -6.29 -13.28 -13.07
CA ALA A 293 -7.46 -13.01 -12.22
C ALA A 293 -8.64 -12.42 -13.02
N THR A 294 -9.06 -11.19 -12.73
CA THR A 294 -10.17 -10.47 -13.38
C THR A 294 -9.85 -9.83 -14.73
N GLY A 295 -8.58 -9.84 -15.16
CA GLY A 295 -8.11 -9.37 -16.47
C GLY A 295 -7.41 -8.01 -16.47
N PRO A 296 -7.36 -7.33 -17.64
CA PRO A 296 -6.79 -5.98 -17.76
C PRO A 296 -7.36 -4.99 -16.74
N GLY A 297 -6.47 -4.16 -16.17
CA GLY A 297 -6.76 -3.32 -15.00
C GLY A 297 -6.17 -3.91 -13.72
N LYS A 298 -6.22 -5.24 -13.55
CA LYS A 298 -5.67 -5.89 -12.36
C LYS A 298 -4.14 -5.75 -12.27
N PHE A 299 -3.66 -5.35 -11.10
CA PHE A 299 -2.24 -5.05 -10.80
C PHE A 299 -1.66 -3.83 -11.53
N ASP A 300 -2.52 -3.01 -12.14
CA ASP A 300 -2.14 -1.76 -12.78
C ASP A 300 -2.60 -0.58 -11.91
N LEU A 301 -1.69 -0.01 -11.12
CA LEU A 301 -2.01 1.08 -10.20
C LEU A 301 -2.46 2.37 -10.92
N ASP A 302 -2.05 2.59 -12.17
CA ASP A 302 -2.53 3.73 -12.95
C ASP A 302 -4.01 3.56 -13.32
N TRP A 303 -4.46 2.32 -13.48
CA TRP A 303 -5.87 2.00 -13.71
C TRP A 303 -6.66 1.89 -12.39
N GLU A 304 -6.21 1.08 -11.44
CA GLU A 304 -6.92 0.79 -10.17
C GLU A 304 -6.99 2.02 -9.25
N ILE A 305 -5.88 2.77 -9.08
CA ILE A 305 -5.80 3.85 -8.10
C ILE A 305 -5.95 5.23 -8.74
N LYS A 306 -5.29 5.47 -9.87
CA LYS A 306 -5.37 6.79 -10.52
C LYS A 306 -6.61 6.96 -11.39
N GLY A 307 -7.37 5.90 -11.61
CA GLY A 307 -8.62 5.97 -12.37
C GLY A 307 -8.44 6.19 -13.87
N ASN A 308 -7.24 5.97 -14.43
CA ASN A 308 -7.03 6.10 -15.87
C ASN A 308 -7.67 4.93 -16.62
N HIS A 309 -8.08 5.15 -17.88
CA HIS A 309 -8.64 4.10 -18.73
C HIS A 309 -7.70 3.73 -19.87
N TYR A 310 -7.72 2.45 -20.24
CA TYR A 310 -7.14 2.02 -21.51
C TYR A 310 -7.97 2.58 -22.68
N PRO A 311 -7.35 2.83 -23.84
CA PRO A 311 -8.10 3.07 -25.06
C PRO A 311 -9.04 1.89 -25.33
N LYS A 312 -10.36 2.14 -25.36
CA LYS A 312 -11.39 1.08 -25.51
C LYS A 312 -11.22 0.27 -26.80
N SER A 313 -10.65 0.88 -27.85
CA SER A 313 -10.31 0.21 -29.11
C SER A 313 -9.22 -0.85 -28.97
N LEU A 314 -8.34 -0.72 -27.98
CA LEU A 314 -7.24 -1.66 -27.71
C LEU A 314 -7.62 -2.67 -26.63
N VAL A 315 -8.33 -2.22 -25.59
CA VAL A 315 -8.72 -3.07 -24.46
C VAL A 315 -10.24 -3.04 -24.29
N ARG A 316 -10.89 -3.97 -25.01
CA ARG A 316 -12.28 -4.45 -24.84
C ARG A 316 -12.71 -4.51 -23.38
N TRP A 317 -12.05 -5.43 -22.70
CA TRP A 317 -12.58 -6.10 -21.53
C TRP A 317 -11.63 -5.94 -20.37
N THR A 318 -11.89 -4.90 -19.59
CA THR A 318 -11.22 -4.66 -18.30
C THR A 318 -11.89 -5.48 -17.21
N GLN A 319 -11.32 -5.44 -16.00
CA GLN A 319 -11.95 -5.96 -14.79
C GLN A 319 -13.40 -5.46 -14.65
N ALA A 320 -13.62 -4.14 -14.74
CA ALA A 320 -14.97 -3.56 -14.71
C ALA A 320 -15.85 -4.11 -15.82
N GLY A 321 -15.35 -4.19 -17.05
CA GLY A 321 -16.12 -4.75 -18.18
C GLY A 321 -16.47 -6.23 -18.01
N ASN A 322 -15.64 -7.01 -17.30
CA ASN A 322 -15.97 -8.40 -16.96
C ASN A 322 -17.02 -8.51 -15.85
N MET A 323 -17.00 -7.59 -14.87
CA MET A 323 -18.07 -7.49 -13.86
C MET A 323 -19.41 -7.08 -14.50
N GLU A 324 -19.39 -6.11 -15.41
CA GLU A 324 -20.57 -5.70 -16.18
C GLU A 324 -21.13 -6.85 -17.02
N GLU A 325 -20.28 -7.63 -17.68
CA GLU A 325 -20.72 -8.78 -18.46
C GLU A 325 -21.39 -9.84 -17.58
N TYR A 326 -20.86 -10.11 -16.39
CA TYR A 326 -21.53 -10.99 -15.43
C TYR A 326 -22.93 -10.48 -15.07
N LEU A 327 -23.06 -9.20 -14.72
CA LEU A 327 -24.35 -8.59 -14.39
C LEU A 327 -25.32 -8.70 -15.57
N ASN A 328 -24.84 -8.48 -16.80
CA ASN A 328 -25.65 -8.65 -18.00
C ASN A 328 -26.17 -10.08 -18.17
N LEU A 329 -25.32 -11.10 -17.91
CA LEU A 329 -25.72 -12.51 -17.98
C LEU A 329 -26.74 -12.87 -16.90
N VAL A 330 -26.61 -12.32 -15.68
CA VAL A 330 -27.60 -12.48 -14.61
C VAL A 330 -28.93 -11.81 -14.98
N ALA A 331 -28.90 -10.58 -15.50
CA ALA A 331 -30.10 -9.87 -15.95
C ALA A 331 -30.85 -10.63 -17.06
N LYS A 332 -30.13 -11.27 -17.98
CA LYS A 332 -30.67 -12.14 -19.03
C LYS A 332 -31.11 -13.52 -18.52
N ARG A 333 -30.97 -13.80 -17.22
CA ARG A 333 -31.25 -15.09 -16.57
C ARG A 333 -30.43 -16.25 -17.15
N GLN A 334 -29.27 -15.95 -17.71
CA GLN A 334 -28.33 -16.95 -18.22
C GLN A 334 -27.36 -17.45 -17.13
N ILE A 335 -27.24 -16.71 -16.03
CA ILE A 335 -26.59 -17.16 -14.80
C ILE A 335 -27.61 -17.09 -13.66
N ASN A 336 -27.79 -18.20 -12.95
CA ASN A 336 -28.67 -18.32 -11.80
C ASN A 336 -27.85 -18.54 -10.52
N MET A 337 -27.73 -17.48 -9.71
CA MET A 337 -27.01 -17.54 -8.44
C MET A 337 -27.83 -18.13 -7.29
N SER A 338 -29.17 -18.16 -7.36
CA SER A 338 -30.01 -18.67 -6.27
C SER A 338 -29.71 -20.13 -5.90
N LYS A 339 -29.21 -20.91 -6.86
CA LYS A 339 -28.77 -22.31 -6.71
C LYS A 339 -27.32 -22.44 -6.25
N ILE A 340 -26.52 -21.38 -6.42
CA ILE A 340 -25.10 -21.33 -6.03
C ILE A 340 -24.93 -20.79 -4.61
N ILE A 341 -25.75 -19.81 -4.21
CA ILE A 341 -25.72 -19.20 -2.88
C ILE A 341 -26.33 -20.19 -1.88
N THR A 342 -25.48 -20.82 -1.07
CA THR A 342 -25.91 -21.82 -0.10
C THR A 342 -26.17 -21.24 1.28
N HIS A 343 -25.47 -20.17 1.68
CA HIS A 343 -25.58 -19.62 3.04
C HIS A 343 -25.54 -18.08 3.06
N ARG A 344 -26.25 -17.52 4.04
CA ARG A 344 -26.29 -16.10 4.38
C ARG A 344 -26.01 -15.97 5.86
N PHE A 345 -25.09 -15.10 6.22
CA PHE A 345 -24.77 -14.78 7.61
C PHE A 345 -24.82 -13.27 7.80
N LYS A 346 -25.30 -12.80 8.96
CA LYS A 346 -25.12 -11.41 9.32
C LYS A 346 -23.64 -11.13 9.60
N ILE A 347 -23.17 -9.92 9.34
CA ILE A 347 -21.78 -9.52 9.65
C ILE A 347 -21.40 -9.77 11.12
N ASP A 348 -22.37 -9.69 12.04
CA ASP A 348 -22.18 -10.00 13.47
C ASP A 348 -21.85 -11.47 13.75
N ASP A 349 -22.26 -12.37 12.87
CA ASP A 349 -21.97 -13.79 12.94
C ASP A 349 -20.80 -14.19 12.03
N ALA A 350 -20.05 -13.23 11.47
CA ALA A 350 -18.96 -13.51 10.53
C ALA A 350 -17.91 -14.47 11.13
N LEU A 351 -17.51 -14.30 12.40
CA LEU A 351 -16.54 -15.22 13.02
C LEU A 351 -17.06 -16.66 13.07
N LYS A 352 -18.35 -16.85 13.40
CA LYS A 352 -19.00 -18.18 13.38
C LYS A 352 -19.05 -18.73 11.96
N ALA A 353 -19.34 -17.88 10.97
CA ALA A 353 -19.34 -18.28 9.57
C ALA A 353 -17.96 -18.81 9.16
N TYR A 354 -16.87 -18.09 9.45
CA TYR A 354 -15.51 -18.56 9.12
C TYR A 354 -15.12 -19.81 9.89
N ASP A 355 -15.48 -19.92 11.17
CA ASP A 355 -15.23 -21.14 11.94
C ASP A 355 -15.91 -22.36 11.29
N LEU A 356 -17.14 -22.19 10.79
CA LEU A 356 -17.85 -23.25 10.05
C LEU A 356 -17.21 -23.55 8.68
N LEU A 357 -16.69 -22.53 7.97
CA LEU A 357 -16.00 -22.69 6.69
C LEU A 357 -14.63 -23.37 6.81
N LEU A 358 -13.96 -23.18 7.96
CA LEU A 358 -12.63 -23.70 8.22
C LEU A 358 -12.64 -25.11 8.83
N LYS A 359 -13.71 -25.50 9.54
CA LYS A 359 -13.88 -26.86 10.10
C LYS A 359 -13.80 -27.95 9.01
N LYS A 360 -13.24 -29.10 9.40
CA LYS A 360 -13.03 -30.26 8.52
C LYS A 360 -14.32 -31.07 8.28
N GLU A 361 -15.27 -31.01 9.19
CA GLU A 361 -16.60 -31.59 9.00
C GLU A 361 -17.35 -30.72 8.00
N HIS A 362 -17.84 -31.33 6.91
CA HIS A 362 -18.29 -30.64 5.70
C HIS A 362 -19.80 -30.34 5.70
N PRO A 363 -20.27 -29.12 6.04
CA PRO A 363 -21.43 -28.57 5.35
C PRO A 363 -21.02 -28.24 3.91
N TYR A 364 -21.92 -28.49 2.97
CA TYR A 364 -21.73 -28.14 1.55
C TYR A 364 -21.82 -26.61 1.39
N TYR A 365 -20.67 -25.94 1.38
CA TYR A 365 -20.55 -24.49 1.14
C TYR A 365 -20.08 -24.22 -0.29
N LEU A 366 -20.77 -23.32 -0.98
CA LEU A 366 -20.42 -22.92 -2.34
C LEU A 366 -20.37 -21.39 -2.45
N GLY A 367 -21.52 -20.73 -2.55
CA GLY A 367 -21.64 -19.28 -2.42
C GLY A 367 -22.08 -18.89 -1.00
N VAL A 368 -21.33 -18.00 -0.36
CA VAL A 368 -21.63 -17.51 0.99
C VAL A 368 -21.69 -16.00 0.97
N LEU A 369 -22.74 -15.45 1.58
CA LEU A 369 -22.94 -14.01 1.71
C LEU A 369 -22.83 -13.57 3.16
N LEU A 370 -22.19 -12.43 3.37
CA LEU A 370 -22.34 -11.62 4.58
C LEU A 370 -23.32 -10.48 4.30
N GLU A 371 -24.28 -10.32 5.20
CA GLU A 371 -25.35 -9.33 5.15
C GLU A 371 -25.11 -8.23 6.19
N TYR A 372 -25.46 -7.01 5.82
CA TYR A 372 -25.23 -5.80 6.62
C TYR A 372 -26.56 -5.09 6.88
N ASP A 373 -26.61 -4.26 7.92
CA ASP A 373 -27.83 -3.52 8.28
C ASP A 373 -28.12 -2.39 7.26
N GLU A 374 -29.14 -2.60 6.44
CA GLU A 374 -29.62 -1.63 5.47
C GLU A 374 -30.22 -0.37 6.10
N ASN A 375 -30.60 -0.38 7.38
CA ASN A 375 -31.18 0.77 8.05
C ASN A 375 -30.15 1.71 8.67
N LYS A 376 -28.90 1.26 8.82
CA LYS A 376 -27.82 2.09 9.37
C LYS A 376 -27.46 3.21 8.39
N ARG A 377 -27.69 4.47 8.78
CA ARG A 377 -27.48 5.65 7.90
C ARG A 377 -26.21 6.43 8.19
N SER A 378 -25.62 6.28 9.38
CA SER A 378 -24.44 7.05 9.80
C SER A 378 -23.33 6.14 10.29
N TYR A 379 -22.10 6.52 9.98
CA TYR A 379 -20.90 5.83 10.43
C TYR A 379 -19.92 6.86 10.99
N GLU A 380 -19.46 6.62 12.21
CA GLU A 380 -18.56 7.54 12.90
C GLU A 380 -17.16 7.49 12.28
N SER A 381 -16.58 8.67 12.06
CA SER A 381 -15.18 8.84 11.65
C SER A 381 -14.22 8.74 12.83
N LYS A 382 -14.71 8.56 14.07
CA LYS A 382 -13.93 8.47 15.31
C LYS A 382 -14.40 7.27 16.13
N VAL A 383 -13.47 6.52 16.71
CA VAL A 383 -13.77 5.39 17.60
C VAL A 383 -12.88 5.47 18.84
N VAL A 384 -13.50 5.37 20.02
CA VAL A 384 -12.80 5.31 21.31
C VAL A 384 -12.24 3.91 21.52
N ILE A 385 -10.96 3.81 21.84
CA ILE A 385 -10.21 2.56 22.00
C ILE A 385 -9.86 2.30 23.46
N ASN A 386 -9.37 3.33 24.16
CA ASN A 386 -8.97 3.24 25.56
C ASN A 386 -9.66 4.32 26.40
N PRO A 387 -9.85 4.10 27.72
CA PRO A 387 -10.44 5.10 28.61
C PRO A 387 -9.67 6.41 28.62
N LYS A 388 -10.38 7.52 28.82
CA LYS A 388 -9.80 8.86 28.90
C LYS A 388 -8.78 8.94 30.04
N GLN A 389 -7.59 9.47 29.75
CA GLN A 389 -6.58 9.73 30.77
C GLN A 389 -6.74 11.12 31.37
N LYS A 390 -6.23 11.32 32.59
CA LYS A 390 -6.07 12.66 33.17
C LYS A 390 -4.81 13.32 32.60
N TYR A 391 -4.89 14.62 32.31
CA TYR A 391 -3.78 15.41 31.79
C TYR A 391 -3.39 16.50 32.76
N GLU A 392 -2.08 16.74 32.87
CA GLU A 392 -1.53 17.83 33.68
C GLU A 392 -1.39 19.11 32.87
N LYS A 393 -1.45 20.26 33.54
CA LYS A 393 -1.23 21.57 32.91
C LYS A 393 0.21 21.64 32.38
N LYS A 394 0.38 22.00 31.10
CA LYS A 394 1.67 22.05 30.34
C LYS A 394 2.24 20.70 29.87
N GLN A 395 1.56 19.58 30.11
CA GLN A 395 1.98 18.28 29.60
C GLN A 395 1.77 18.19 28.07
N PRO A 396 2.72 17.67 27.27
CA PRO A 396 2.46 17.39 25.86
C PRO A 396 1.42 16.27 25.70
N VAL A 397 0.24 16.65 25.19
CA VAL A 397 -0.84 15.73 24.83
C VAL A 397 -0.95 15.72 23.32
N VAL A 398 -0.66 14.55 22.75
CA VAL A 398 -0.27 14.40 21.35
C VAL A 398 -1.40 13.79 20.52
N GLY A 399 -1.69 14.47 19.42
CA GLY A 399 -2.41 13.92 18.28
C GLY A 399 -1.44 13.48 17.18
N MET A 400 -1.60 12.27 16.66
CA MET A 400 -0.81 11.77 15.54
C MET A 400 -1.63 11.85 14.25
N ILE A 401 -1.15 12.55 13.23
CA ILE A 401 -1.77 12.64 11.90
C ILE A 401 -0.85 11.91 10.92
N GLY A 402 -1.30 10.75 10.42
CA GLY A 402 -0.49 9.88 9.56
C GLY A 402 0.35 8.89 10.34
N ALA A 403 -0.22 7.72 10.66
CA ALA A 403 0.49 6.62 11.32
C ALA A 403 0.85 5.49 10.34
N GLY A 404 1.59 5.84 9.28
CA GLY A 404 2.09 4.88 8.30
C GLY A 404 3.20 3.99 8.87
N LEU A 405 3.79 3.16 8.00
CA LEU A 405 4.84 2.22 8.40
C LEU A 405 6.00 2.93 9.12
N PHE A 406 6.48 4.06 8.58
CA PHE A 406 7.56 4.82 9.18
C PHE A 406 7.22 5.32 10.59
N SER A 407 6.02 5.86 10.79
CA SER A 407 5.55 6.31 12.09
C SER A 407 5.52 5.18 13.12
N ASN A 408 5.03 4.00 12.72
CA ASN A 408 4.88 2.84 13.60
C ASN A 408 6.22 2.22 13.98
N VAL A 409 7.20 2.20 13.07
CA VAL A 409 8.49 1.55 13.31
C VAL A 409 9.56 2.49 13.89
N THR A 410 9.43 3.80 13.66
CA THR A 410 10.46 4.80 14.04
C THR A 410 9.92 5.83 15.02
N ILE A 411 8.91 6.61 14.62
CA ILE A 411 8.43 7.79 15.38
C ILE A 411 7.83 7.38 16.72
N LEU A 412 6.76 6.58 16.70
CA LEU A 412 6.00 6.22 17.91
C LEU A 412 6.84 5.47 18.95
N PRO A 413 7.74 4.53 18.57
CA PRO A 413 8.69 3.94 19.51
C PRO A 413 9.62 4.95 20.18
N CYS A 414 10.04 6.01 19.48
CA CYS A 414 10.84 7.09 20.08
C CYS A 414 10.02 7.93 21.05
N ILE A 415 8.80 8.32 20.66
CA ILE A 415 7.91 9.14 21.50
C ILE A 415 7.53 8.40 22.79
N LYS A 416 7.21 7.11 22.71
CA LYS A 416 6.80 6.29 23.86
C LYS A 416 7.89 6.19 24.95
N LYS A 417 9.15 6.39 24.59
CA LYS A 417 10.28 6.39 25.54
C LYS A 417 10.46 7.71 26.29
N ILE A 418 9.76 8.77 25.90
CA ILE A 418 9.93 10.12 26.46
C ILE A 418 8.97 10.29 27.66
N PRO A 419 9.48 10.47 28.89
CA PRO A 419 8.65 10.61 30.06
C PRO A 419 7.73 11.84 29.98
N GLY A 420 6.47 11.64 30.34
CA GLY A 420 5.50 12.73 30.43
C GLY A 420 4.81 13.10 29.12
N VAL A 421 5.06 12.40 28.00
CA VAL A 421 4.27 12.57 26.77
C VAL A 421 3.04 11.67 26.82
N LYS A 422 1.87 12.19 26.45
CA LYS A 422 0.60 11.43 26.38
C LYS A 422 0.10 11.33 24.95
N LEU A 423 -0.23 10.12 24.52
CA LEU A 423 -0.80 9.84 23.20
C LEU A 423 -2.33 9.78 23.30
N LYS A 424 -3.03 10.73 22.67
CA LYS A 424 -4.49 10.84 22.81
C LYS A 424 -5.24 10.36 21.57
N GLY A 425 -5.04 11.02 20.44
CA GLY A 425 -5.73 10.69 19.18
C GLY A 425 -4.77 10.29 18.08
N VAL A 426 -5.16 9.32 17.24
CA VAL A 426 -4.43 8.99 16.01
C VAL A 426 -5.35 9.00 14.78
N ALA A 427 -4.96 9.73 13.75
CA ALA A 427 -5.66 9.85 12.48
C ALA A 427 -4.90 9.12 11.38
N THR A 428 -5.58 8.24 10.66
CA THR A 428 -5.02 7.51 9.51
C THR A 428 -6.00 7.45 8.35
N ALA A 429 -5.49 7.14 7.15
CA ALA A 429 -6.33 7.08 5.95
C ALA A 429 -7.31 5.89 5.92
N THR A 430 -7.15 4.90 6.80
CA THR A 430 -8.00 3.70 6.90
C THR A 430 -8.29 3.35 8.35
N GLY A 431 -9.53 2.96 8.66
CA GLY A 431 -9.94 2.64 10.03
C GLY A 431 -9.10 1.54 10.70
N ILE A 432 -8.76 0.47 9.97
CA ILE A 432 -7.93 -0.64 10.48
C ILE A 432 -6.56 -0.14 10.94
N SER A 433 -5.87 0.64 10.09
CA SER A 433 -4.52 1.10 10.43
C SER A 433 -4.55 1.96 11.70
N GLY A 434 -5.55 2.84 11.84
CA GLY A 434 -5.73 3.68 13.01
C GLY A 434 -6.04 2.88 14.27
N SER A 435 -6.96 1.92 14.18
CA SER A 435 -7.31 1.04 15.31
C SER A 435 -6.12 0.18 15.77
N ASN A 436 -5.34 -0.37 14.83
CA ASN A 436 -4.16 -1.17 15.16
C ASN A 436 -3.10 -0.34 15.90
N VAL A 437 -2.77 0.85 15.37
CA VAL A 437 -1.80 1.76 15.98
C VAL A 437 -2.29 2.23 17.35
N ALA A 438 -3.57 2.57 17.46
CA ALA A 438 -4.15 3.03 18.72
C ALA A 438 -4.02 1.97 19.81
N LYS A 439 -4.36 0.70 19.51
CA LYS A 439 -4.19 -0.42 20.45
C LYS A 439 -2.73 -0.68 20.79
N GLN A 440 -1.84 -0.69 19.78
CA GLN A 440 -0.41 -0.98 19.96
C GLN A 440 0.31 0.04 20.86
N PHE A 441 0.00 1.32 20.68
CA PHE A 441 0.71 2.41 21.35
C PHE A 441 -0.07 3.02 22.52
N GLY A 442 -1.35 2.64 22.70
CA GLY A 442 -2.18 3.08 23.81
C GLY A 442 -2.82 4.46 23.60
N PHE A 443 -3.20 4.80 22.37
CA PHE A 443 -4.02 6.00 22.10
C PHE A 443 -5.44 5.82 22.63
N GLU A 444 -6.07 6.90 23.07
CA GLU A 444 -7.45 6.88 23.59
C GLU A 444 -8.47 6.69 22.48
N TYR A 445 -8.25 7.29 21.30
CA TYR A 445 -9.13 7.12 20.16
C TYR A 445 -8.36 7.08 18.84
N CYS A 446 -8.98 6.49 17.83
CA CYS A 446 -8.54 6.61 16.44
C CYS A 446 -9.62 7.26 15.58
N THR A 447 -9.20 7.87 14.47
CA THR A 447 -10.10 8.54 13.53
C THR A 447 -9.58 8.44 12.10
N THR A 448 -10.48 8.58 11.13
CA THR A 448 -10.17 8.75 9.70
C THR A 448 -10.23 10.20 9.25
N ASP A 449 -10.69 11.11 10.12
CA ASP A 449 -10.72 12.56 9.90
C ASP A 449 -9.74 13.24 10.88
N TYR A 450 -8.62 13.72 10.36
CA TYR A 450 -7.62 14.39 11.20
C TYR A 450 -8.15 15.68 11.85
N LYS A 451 -9.23 16.28 11.34
CA LYS A 451 -9.84 17.46 11.96
C LYS A 451 -10.40 17.14 13.34
N GLU A 452 -10.77 15.89 13.61
CA GLU A 452 -11.16 15.44 14.96
C GLU A 452 -10.00 15.50 15.96
N ILE A 453 -8.74 15.46 15.50
CA ILE A 453 -7.56 15.74 16.33
C ILE A 453 -7.41 17.24 16.57
N LEU A 454 -7.58 18.05 15.52
CA LEU A 454 -7.40 19.51 15.62
C LEU A 454 -8.47 20.15 16.53
N LYS A 455 -9.71 19.68 16.47
CA LYS A 455 -10.83 20.15 17.31
C LYS A 455 -10.72 19.71 18.78
N ASP A 456 -9.92 18.70 19.10
CA ASP A 456 -9.84 18.18 20.47
C ASP A 456 -9.12 19.20 21.38
N PRO A 457 -9.79 19.75 22.41
CA PRO A 457 -9.21 20.80 23.24
C PRO A 457 -8.12 20.29 24.19
N ASP A 458 -8.08 19.00 24.49
CA ASP A 458 -7.02 18.45 25.35
C ASP A 458 -5.74 18.19 24.56
N ILE A 459 -5.81 18.03 23.23
CA ILE A 459 -4.63 17.90 22.37
C ILE A 459 -3.99 19.27 22.20
N ASN A 460 -2.73 19.41 22.59
CA ASN A 460 -1.97 20.66 22.44
C ASN A 460 -0.81 20.54 21.45
N THR A 461 -0.43 19.33 21.08
CA THR A 461 0.70 19.05 20.18
C THR A 461 0.26 18.06 19.11
N VAL A 462 0.64 18.28 17.85
CA VAL A 462 0.40 17.33 16.76
C VAL A 462 1.68 16.89 16.09
N ILE A 463 1.73 15.62 15.70
CA ILE A 463 2.80 15.03 14.87
C ILE A 463 2.20 14.70 13.51
N ILE A 464 2.73 15.30 12.44
CA ILE A 464 2.27 15.12 11.06
C ILE A 464 3.30 14.27 10.32
N ALA A 465 2.92 13.07 9.90
CA ALA A 465 3.75 12.14 9.14
C ALA A 465 2.95 11.50 7.99
N THR A 466 2.45 12.37 7.10
CA THR A 466 1.60 12.00 5.96
C THR A 466 2.40 11.96 4.65
N ARG A 467 1.71 11.92 3.50
CA ARG A 467 2.34 12.17 2.19
C ARG A 467 2.76 13.65 2.11
N HIS A 468 3.78 13.93 1.29
CA HIS A 468 4.46 15.23 1.27
C HIS A 468 3.53 16.37 0.84
N ASP A 469 2.65 16.13 -0.14
CA ASP A 469 1.62 17.05 -0.63
C ASP A 469 0.58 17.46 0.44
N LEU A 470 0.41 16.67 1.48
CA LEU A 470 -0.53 16.97 2.57
C LEU A 470 0.09 17.77 3.71
N HIS A 471 1.42 17.91 3.77
CA HIS A 471 2.12 18.54 4.89
C HIS A 471 1.69 19.99 5.07
N ALA A 472 1.77 20.82 4.02
CA ALA A 472 1.52 22.25 4.12
C ALA A 472 0.14 22.56 4.69
N LYS A 473 -0.91 21.98 4.08
CA LYS A 473 -2.30 22.13 4.54
C LYS A 473 -2.47 21.72 5.99
N MET A 474 -1.97 20.54 6.38
CA MET A 474 -2.16 20.04 7.75
C MET A 474 -1.35 20.83 8.78
N ILE A 475 -0.17 21.35 8.42
CA ILE A 475 0.64 22.23 9.26
C ILE A 475 -0.12 23.54 9.51
N ILE A 476 -0.62 24.18 8.45
CA ILE A 476 -1.37 25.44 8.53
C ILE A 476 -2.60 25.27 9.43
N GLU A 477 -3.45 24.28 9.14
CA GLU A 477 -4.67 24.03 9.92
C GLU A 477 -4.36 23.70 11.39
N ALA A 478 -3.26 23.01 11.67
CA ALA A 478 -2.84 22.71 13.04
C ALA A 478 -2.36 23.95 13.81
N LEU A 479 -1.58 24.81 13.16
CA LEU A 479 -1.11 26.07 13.75
C LEU A 479 -2.29 27.01 14.02
N GLU A 480 -3.23 27.12 13.09
CA GLU A 480 -4.46 27.90 13.23
C GLU A 480 -5.37 27.36 14.34
N ALA A 481 -5.43 26.03 14.52
CA ALA A 481 -6.09 25.39 15.66
C ALA A 481 -5.33 25.55 16.99
N GLY A 482 -4.23 26.31 17.00
CA GLY A 482 -3.47 26.65 18.20
C GLY A 482 -2.66 25.47 18.75
N LYS A 483 -2.22 24.54 17.92
CA LYS A 483 -1.41 23.37 18.31
C LYS A 483 0.08 23.62 18.06
N ASP A 484 0.94 23.10 18.93
CA ASP A 484 2.37 22.97 18.61
C ASP A 484 2.54 21.82 17.58
N VAL A 485 3.41 21.99 16.59
CA VAL A 485 3.50 21.08 15.43
C VAL A 485 4.91 20.48 15.29
N PHE A 486 4.97 19.17 15.13
CA PHE A 486 6.10 18.49 14.50
C PHE A 486 5.62 17.96 13.15
N ALA A 487 6.34 18.27 12.07
CA ALA A 487 6.05 17.74 10.75
C ALA A 487 7.26 16.97 10.21
N GLU A 488 7.03 15.76 9.70
CA GLU A 488 8.04 15.07 8.91
C GLU A 488 8.43 15.87 7.67
N LYS A 489 9.63 15.62 7.16
CA LYS A 489 10.13 16.31 5.97
C LYS A 489 9.48 15.76 4.69
N PRO A 490 9.36 16.57 3.62
CA PRO A 490 9.77 17.98 3.51
C PRO A 490 8.76 18.93 4.18
N LEU A 491 9.15 20.19 4.40
CA LEU A 491 8.24 21.21 4.92
C LEU A 491 7.05 21.44 3.97
N ALA A 492 7.32 21.48 2.66
CA ALA A 492 6.37 21.74 1.59
C ALA A 492 6.90 21.17 0.26
N VAL A 493 6.03 21.08 -0.75
CA VAL A 493 6.40 20.64 -2.11
C VAL A 493 6.38 21.77 -3.15
N SER A 494 5.91 22.97 -2.79
CA SER A 494 5.93 24.16 -3.65
C SER A 494 6.37 25.44 -2.93
N GLU A 495 6.83 26.46 -3.67
CA GLU A 495 7.17 27.78 -3.09
C GLU A 495 5.95 28.49 -2.49
N GLU A 496 4.76 28.28 -3.06
CA GLU A 496 3.51 28.87 -2.59
C GLU A 496 3.14 28.34 -1.20
N GLU A 497 3.17 27.02 -1.03
CA GLU A 497 2.95 26.37 0.26
C GLU A 497 3.93 26.85 1.33
N VAL A 498 5.21 27.07 0.99
CA VAL A 498 6.19 27.61 1.95
C VAL A 498 5.78 29.00 2.44
N ARG A 499 5.25 29.86 1.55
CA ARG A 499 4.77 31.20 1.92
C ARG A 499 3.56 31.10 2.85
N GLU A 500 2.61 30.25 2.52
CA GLU A 500 1.39 30.03 3.33
C GLU A 500 1.74 29.53 4.74
N ILE A 501 2.62 28.52 4.85
CA ILE A 501 3.10 28.02 6.15
C ILE A 501 3.80 29.14 6.93
N THR A 502 4.61 29.97 6.27
CA THR A 502 5.32 31.07 6.93
C THR A 502 4.35 32.08 7.53
N VAL A 503 3.28 32.43 6.81
CA VAL A 503 2.23 33.33 7.30
C VAL A 503 1.50 32.71 8.50
N ALA A 504 1.08 31.45 8.39
CA ALA A 504 0.38 30.74 9.46
C ALA A 504 1.25 30.60 10.73
N TYR A 505 2.51 30.23 10.57
CA TYR A 505 3.48 30.10 11.67
C TYR A 505 3.61 31.41 12.45
N ARG A 506 3.87 32.52 11.76
CA ARG A 506 4.02 33.85 12.39
C ARG A 506 2.75 34.33 13.09
N LYS A 507 1.58 34.07 12.52
CA LYS A 507 0.28 34.45 13.12
C LYS A 507 -0.08 33.60 14.34
N SER A 508 0.28 32.33 14.35
CA SER A 508 -0.16 31.37 15.39
C SER A 508 0.48 31.60 16.76
N GLY A 509 1.72 32.10 16.80
CA GLY A 509 2.55 32.11 18.01
C GLY A 509 2.87 30.70 18.55
N LYS A 510 2.65 29.64 17.75
CA LYS A 510 2.90 28.25 18.12
C LYS A 510 4.25 27.77 17.62
N ARG A 511 4.69 26.63 18.15
CA ARG A 511 5.97 26.00 17.76
C ARG A 511 5.79 25.14 16.53
N LEU A 512 6.80 25.13 15.66
CA LEU A 512 6.89 24.23 14.51
C LEU A 512 8.31 23.65 14.45
N MET A 513 8.41 22.32 14.37
CA MET A 513 9.65 21.59 14.12
C MET A 513 9.50 20.73 12.87
N VAL A 514 10.50 20.75 11.99
CA VAL A 514 10.58 19.85 10.83
C VAL A 514 11.53 18.71 11.15
N GLY A 515 11.15 17.48 10.75
CA GLY A 515 11.84 16.21 11.02
C GLY A 515 13.19 16.03 10.33
N PHE A 516 14.11 16.97 10.51
CA PHE A 516 15.49 16.88 10.04
C PHE A 516 16.38 16.20 11.09
N ASN A 517 16.10 14.93 11.38
CA ASN A 517 16.75 14.15 12.43
C ASN A 517 18.30 14.18 12.48
N ARG A 518 18.98 14.22 11.33
CA ARG A 518 20.45 14.03 11.22
C ARG A 518 21.27 15.00 12.06
N ARG A 519 20.85 16.27 12.18
CA ARG A 519 21.51 17.28 13.02
C ARG A 519 21.49 16.92 14.52
N PHE A 520 20.54 16.09 14.94
CA PHE A 520 20.39 15.62 16.32
C PHE A 520 21.10 14.29 16.59
N SER A 521 21.72 13.69 15.56
CA SER A 521 22.47 12.45 15.76
C SER A 521 23.65 12.66 16.72
N PRO A 522 23.97 11.68 17.59
CA PRO A 522 25.09 11.81 18.52
C PRO A 522 26.42 12.14 17.83
N PHE A 523 26.64 11.59 16.63
CA PHE A 523 27.84 11.86 15.85
C PHE A 523 27.85 13.26 15.23
N ALA A 524 26.73 13.77 14.68
CA ALA A 524 26.69 15.14 14.16
C ALA A 524 26.90 16.17 15.28
N VAL A 525 26.25 15.97 16.43
CA VAL A 525 26.40 16.85 17.61
C VAL A 525 27.85 16.87 18.09
N LYS A 526 28.45 15.68 18.30
CA LYS A 526 29.83 15.57 18.76
C LYS A 526 30.83 16.12 17.75
N ALA A 527 30.67 15.79 16.46
CA ALA A 527 31.57 16.25 15.41
C ALA A 527 31.56 17.78 15.28
N LYS A 528 30.37 18.41 15.33
CA LYS A 528 30.24 19.87 15.32
C LYS A 528 30.89 20.51 16.55
N GLN A 529 30.70 19.92 17.73
CA GLN A 529 31.34 20.40 18.96
C GLN A 529 32.88 20.32 18.88
N LEU A 530 33.42 19.23 18.37
CA LEU A 530 34.88 19.05 18.20
C LEU A 530 35.45 20.00 17.12
N MET A 531 34.69 20.25 16.05
CA MET A 531 35.10 21.15 14.98
C MET A 531 35.21 22.60 15.50
N GLY A 532 34.26 23.07 16.31
CA GLY A 532 34.21 24.46 16.75
C GLY A 532 34.03 25.43 15.57
N ASP A 533 34.36 26.71 15.78
CA ASP A 533 34.40 27.70 14.71
C ASP A 533 35.81 27.77 14.11
N VAL A 534 35.94 27.35 12.85
CA VAL A 534 37.20 27.39 12.09
C VAL A 534 37.04 28.11 10.75
N GLY A 535 36.01 28.96 10.63
CA GLY A 535 35.70 29.67 9.40
C GLY A 535 35.08 28.78 8.31
N ALA A 536 35.39 29.08 7.05
CA ALA A 536 34.78 28.41 5.90
C ALA A 536 35.18 26.92 5.82
N LEU A 537 34.19 26.08 5.54
CA LEU A 537 34.34 24.63 5.45
C LEU A 537 34.21 24.13 4.01
N THR A 538 34.82 22.98 3.74
CA THR A 538 34.57 22.16 2.54
C THR A 538 33.88 20.88 2.95
N ILE A 539 32.74 20.56 2.33
CA ILE A 539 31.92 19.39 2.67
C ILE A 539 31.71 18.49 1.45
N ASN A 540 31.77 17.18 1.66
CA ASN A 540 31.37 16.17 0.69
C ASN A 540 30.37 15.19 1.32
N CYS A 541 29.16 15.12 0.76
CA CYS A 541 28.09 14.22 1.16
C CYS A 541 27.83 13.20 0.05
N ARG A 542 27.98 11.92 0.34
CA ARG A 542 27.67 10.82 -0.58
C ARG A 542 26.46 10.02 -0.10
N ILE A 543 25.47 9.89 -0.97
CA ILE A 543 24.22 9.18 -0.70
C ILE A 543 23.99 8.12 -1.78
N ASN A 544 24.09 6.86 -1.40
CA ASN A 544 23.70 5.69 -2.19
C ASN A 544 22.27 5.28 -1.80
N ALA A 545 21.29 5.96 -2.39
CA ALA A 545 19.90 5.97 -1.96
C ALA A 545 19.08 4.77 -2.46
N GLY A 546 19.66 3.95 -3.34
CA GLY A 546 19.04 2.76 -3.94
C GLY A 546 17.92 3.06 -4.96
N PHE A 547 17.53 2.03 -5.71
CA PHE A 547 16.50 2.13 -6.76
C PHE A 547 15.08 2.24 -6.20
N VAL A 548 14.27 3.12 -6.79
CA VAL A 548 12.83 3.28 -6.51
C VAL A 548 12.05 3.02 -7.81
N PRO A 549 11.05 2.11 -7.81
CA PRO A 549 10.23 1.87 -9.01
C PRO A 549 9.47 3.12 -9.44
N LYS A 550 9.32 3.32 -10.76
CA LYS A 550 8.60 4.48 -11.34
C LYS A 550 7.15 4.62 -10.85
N SER A 551 6.50 3.52 -10.46
CA SER A 551 5.14 3.52 -9.92
C SER A 551 5.04 4.00 -8.46
N HIS A 552 6.17 4.20 -7.76
CA HIS A 552 6.17 4.58 -6.36
C HIS A 552 5.75 6.06 -6.17
N TRP A 553 4.89 6.33 -5.19
CA TRP A 553 4.27 7.65 -4.95
C TRP A 553 5.27 8.80 -4.82
N VAL A 554 6.47 8.54 -4.27
CA VAL A 554 7.56 9.53 -4.11
C VAL A 554 7.94 10.19 -5.44
N LEU A 555 7.84 9.47 -6.57
CA LEU A 555 8.20 9.97 -7.89
C LEU A 555 7.03 10.66 -8.62
N ASN A 556 5.83 10.63 -8.05
CA ASN A 556 4.65 11.30 -8.59
C ASN A 556 4.52 12.72 -8.01
N LYS A 557 3.48 13.46 -8.44
CA LYS A 557 3.17 14.80 -7.93
C LYS A 557 3.05 14.84 -6.39
N GLU A 558 2.44 13.82 -5.79
CA GLU A 558 2.28 13.68 -4.33
C GLU A 558 3.62 13.68 -3.56
N GLY A 559 4.68 13.18 -4.19
CA GLY A 559 5.98 13.01 -3.56
C GLY A 559 6.99 14.13 -3.82
N GLY A 560 6.82 14.90 -4.91
CA GLY A 560 7.75 15.94 -5.32
C GLY A 560 9.14 15.44 -5.78
N GLY A 561 9.33 14.12 -5.92
CA GLY A 561 10.61 13.52 -6.26
C GLY A 561 11.61 13.49 -5.09
N ARG A 562 12.78 12.87 -5.33
CA ARG A 562 13.77 12.62 -4.27
C ARG A 562 14.56 13.85 -3.85
N VAL A 563 14.68 14.87 -4.71
CA VAL A 563 15.33 16.14 -4.37
C VAL A 563 14.54 16.85 -3.25
N ILE A 564 13.25 17.08 -3.47
CA ILE A 564 12.39 17.73 -2.48
C ILE A 564 12.21 16.81 -1.27
N GLY A 565 11.87 15.53 -1.51
CA GLY A 565 11.46 14.60 -0.45
C GLY A 565 12.57 13.97 0.38
N GLU A 566 13.81 13.86 -0.10
CA GLU A 566 14.90 13.19 0.64
C GLU A 566 16.19 14.00 0.68
N MET A 567 16.56 14.69 -0.42
CA MET A 567 17.81 15.47 -0.47
C MET A 567 17.82 16.64 0.52
N CYS A 568 16.63 17.15 0.89
CA CYS A 568 16.45 18.15 1.95
C CYS A 568 17.17 17.78 3.26
N HIS A 569 17.25 16.50 3.63
CA HIS A 569 18.00 16.08 4.82
C HIS A 569 19.48 16.41 4.75
N PHE A 570 20.09 16.30 3.57
CA PHE A 570 21.53 16.51 3.39
C PHE A 570 21.86 17.99 3.26
N ILE A 571 20.97 18.76 2.63
CA ILE A 571 21.05 20.23 2.65
C ILE A 571 20.97 20.73 4.09
N ASP A 572 20.00 20.25 4.87
CA ASP A 572 19.87 20.56 6.30
C ASP A 572 21.13 20.18 7.09
N SER A 573 21.69 18.99 6.85
CA SER A 573 22.92 18.53 7.50
C SER A 573 24.12 19.43 7.19
N ILE A 574 24.21 19.97 5.96
CA ILE A 574 25.25 20.93 5.57
C ILE A 574 25.03 22.28 6.27
N GLN A 575 23.78 22.76 6.35
CA GLN A 575 23.47 23.97 7.11
C GLN A 575 23.88 23.82 8.58
N TYR A 576 23.54 22.69 9.19
CA TYR A 576 23.94 22.38 10.55
C TYR A 576 25.46 22.31 10.70
N ALA A 577 26.18 21.64 9.81
CA ALA A 577 27.64 21.52 9.87
C ALA A 577 28.36 22.87 9.73
N THR A 578 27.81 23.77 8.90
CA THR A 578 28.42 25.07 8.59
C THR A 578 27.91 26.21 9.47
N SER A 579 26.84 26.00 10.25
CA SER A 579 26.10 27.07 10.94
C SER A 579 25.75 28.23 10.00
N SER A 580 25.41 27.91 8.74
CA SER A 580 25.17 28.89 7.69
C SER A 580 24.11 28.40 6.72
N VAL A 581 23.47 29.34 6.02
CA VAL A 581 22.41 29.05 5.05
C VAL A 581 22.96 29.02 3.61
N PRO A 582 22.39 28.21 2.71
CA PRO A 582 22.78 28.17 1.31
C PRO A 582 22.44 29.49 0.60
N SER A 583 23.34 29.95 -0.26
CA SER A 583 23.15 31.16 -1.08
C SER A 583 23.04 30.86 -2.57
N ARG A 584 23.66 29.78 -3.05
CA ARG A 584 23.66 29.41 -4.46
C ARG A 584 23.90 27.92 -4.66
N VAL A 585 23.24 27.33 -5.65
CA VAL A 585 23.40 25.92 -6.03
C VAL A 585 23.70 25.78 -7.53
N TYR A 586 24.32 24.66 -7.89
CA TYR A 586 24.44 24.16 -9.26
C TYR A 586 24.25 22.65 -9.22
N ALA A 587 23.46 22.09 -10.14
CA ALA A 587 23.13 20.68 -10.15
C ALA A 587 23.23 20.08 -11.55
N GLU A 588 23.75 18.86 -11.61
CA GLU A 588 23.89 18.06 -12.83
C GLU A 588 23.30 16.68 -12.62
N VAL A 589 22.76 16.11 -13.68
CA VAL A 589 22.16 14.76 -13.67
C VAL A 589 22.83 13.87 -14.70
N ILE A 590 22.82 12.56 -14.47
CA ILE A 590 23.29 11.63 -15.50
C ILE A 590 22.38 11.67 -16.73
N SER A 591 22.93 11.35 -17.90
CA SER A 591 22.17 11.11 -19.13
C SER A 591 22.11 9.62 -19.44
N SER A 592 20.91 9.06 -19.56
CA SER A 592 20.69 7.66 -19.96
C SER A 592 20.04 7.59 -21.35
N LYS A 593 20.56 6.73 -22.24
CA LYS A 593 20.02 6.55 -23.60
C LYS A 593 18.72 5.75 -23.64
N ASP A 594 18.47 4.89 -22.66
CA ASP A 594 17.42 3.86 -22.74
C ASP A 594 16.21 4.16 -21.82
N GLY A 595 16.19 5.32 -21.15
CA GLY A 595 15.07 5.78 -20.31
C GLY A 595 14.76 4.93 -19.07
N GLN A 596 15.55 3.87 -18.82
CA GLN A 596 15.38 2.98 -17.66
C GLN A 596 15.82 3.65 -16.35
N ILE A 597 16.81 4.54 -16.42
CA ILE A 597 17.28 5.30 -15.26
C ILE A 597 16.54 6.64 -15.22
N THR A 598 15.95 6.94 -14.07
CA THR A 598 15.37 8.25 -13.77
C THR A 598 16.50 9.26 -13.55
N ASN A 599 16.62 10.23 -14.47
CA ASN A 599 17.66 11.27 -14.38
C ASN A 599 17.62 12.01 -13.03
N GLY A 600 16.42 12.23 -12.48
CA GLY A 600 16.20 12.90 -11.18
C GLY A 600 16.59 12.09 -9.93
N ASP A 601 17.14 10.89 -10.06
CA ASP A 601 17.59 10.06 -8.93
C ASP A 601 19.13 9.89 -8.89
N ASN A 602 19.85 10.53 -9.82
CA ASN A 602 21.29 10.45 -9.96
C ASN A 602 21.86 11.83 -10.26
N ILE A 603 22.17 12.56 -9.19
CA ILE A 603 22.39 14.00 -9.20
C ILE A 603 23.68 14.32 -8.45
N ILE A 604 24.46 15.25 -8.99
CA ILE A 604 25.55 15.91 -8.27
C ILE A 604 25.14 17.37 -8.07
N VAL A 605 25.20 17.85 -6.83
CA VAL A 605 24.88 19.22 -6.45
C VAL A 605 26.09 19.88 -5.80
N THR A 606 26.52 21.02 -6.33
CA THR A 606 27.47 21.91 -5.68
C THR A 606 26.73 23.09 -5.06
N MET A 607 27.05 23.44 -3.82
CA MET A 607 26.36 24.46 -3.04
C MET A 607 27.35 25.43 -2.41
N LYS A 608 27.04 26.74 -2.49
CA LYS A 608 27.74 27.81 -1.79
C LYS A 608 26.92 28.24 -0.59
N MET A 609 27.57 28.38 0.56
CA MET A 609 26.97 28.89 1.80
C MET A 609 27.27 30.39 1.98
N LYS A 610 26.44 31.11 2.74
CA LYS A 610 26.64 32.54 3.02
C LYS A 610 27.96 32.83 3.75
N ASN A 611 28.41 31.96 4.64
CA ASN A 611 29.69 32.13 5.36
C ASN A 611 30.94 31.80 4.52
N GLY A 612 30.78 31.55 3.22
CA GLY A 612 31.89 31.22 2.32
C GLY A 612 32.17 29.72 2.17
N SER A 613 31.60 28.86 3.01
CA SER A 613 31.73 27.41 2.88
C SER A 613 31.20 26.90 1.54
N VAL A 614 31.73 25.77 1.08
CA VAL A 614 31.30 25.08 -0.14
C VAL A 614 31.02 23.61 0.16
N ALA A 615 29.97 23.07 -0.45
CA ALA A 615 29.56 21.70 -0.24
C ALA A 615 29.22 21.00 -1.55
N ASN A 616 29.48 19.69 -1.58
CA ASN A 616 29.09 18.79 -2.65
C ASN A 616 28.14 17.70 -2.12
N ILE A 617 27.06 17.42 -2.85
CA ILE A 617 26.17 16.28 -2.61
C ILE A 617 26.22 15.40 -3.85
N LEU A 618 26.75 14.18 -3.70
CA LEU A 618 26.56 13.10 -4.67
C LEU A 618 25.38 12.25 -4.21
N TYR A 619 24.31 12.25 -5.00
CA TYR A 619 23.11 11.49 -4.73
C TYR A 619 22.86 10.50 -5.87
N THR A 620 22.80 9.20 -5.57
CA THR A 620 22.66 8.17 -6.60
C THR A 620 21.76 7.01 -6.18
N SER A 621 21.00 6.49 -7.13
CA SER A 621 20.18 5.28 -7.01
C SER A 621 20.77 4.06 -7.72
N ILE A 622 21.88 4.22 -8.44
CA ILE A 622 22.53 3.15 -9.23
C ILE A 622 23.70 2.48 -8.50
N GLY A 623 24.01 2.88 -7.27
CA GLY A 623 25.06 2.27 -6.48
C GLY A 623 24.71 0.86 -5.98
N HIS A 624 25.70 -0.02 -5.88
CA HIS A 624 25.51 -1.36 -5.34
C HIS A 624 25.17 -1.32 -3.83
N LYS A 625 24.20 -2.12 -3.38
CA LYS A 625 23.71 -2.14 -1.98
C LYS A 625 24.75 -2.53 -0.92
N GLY A 626 25.87 -3.12 -1.34
CA GLY A 626 27.01 -3.41 -0.46
C GLY A 626 27.83 -2.18 -0.06
N ILE A 627 27.61 -1.04 -0.72
CA ILE A 627 28.24 0.24 -0.37
C ILE A 627 27.36 0.95 0.67
N PRO A 628 27.92 1.41 1.81
CA PRO A 628 27.16 2.12 2.83
C PRO A 628 26.37 3.30 2.27
N ARG A 629 25.15 3.47 2.77
CA ARG A 629 24.16 4.42 2.25
C ARG A 629 24.66 5.87 2.31
N GLU A 630 25.17 6.30 3.46
CA GLU A 630 25.46 7.72 3.71
C GLU A 630 26.89 7.91 4.19
N ARG A 631 27.60 8.90 3.66
CA ARG A 631 28.90 9.33 4.14
C ARG A 631 29.03 10.84 4.05
N ILE A 632 29.43 11.48 5.15
CA ILE A 632 29.59 12.94 5.26
C ILE A 632 31.03 13.22 5.67
N GLU A 633 31.73 14.04 4.89
CA GLU A 633 33.11 14.43 5.11
C GLU A 633 33.19 15.96 5.19
N VAL A 634 33.82 16.49 6.23
CA VAL A 634 33.91 17.93 6.49
C VAL A 634 35.33 18.31 6.84
N PHE A 635 35.85 19.35 6.19
CA PHE A 635 37.23 19.82 6.33
C PHE A 635 37.27 21.33 6.57
N GLY A 636 38.20 21.77 7.42
CA GLY A 636 38.45 23.19 7.69
C GLY A 636 39.65 23.38 8.60
N ASN A 637 40.51 24.37 8.31
CA ASN A 637 41.67 24.78 9.12
C ASN A 637 42.51 23.62 9.73
N ASN A 638 43.07 22.74 8.90
CA ASN A 638 43.90 21.60 9.31
C ASN A 638 43.22 20.56 10.24
N GLN A 639 41.89 20.51 10.23
CA GLN A 639 41.10 19.50 10.92
C GLN A 639 39.90 19.06 10.07
N GLY A 640 39.29 17.95 10.44
CA GLY A 640 38.11 17.45 9.73
C GLY A 640 37.51 16.21 10.37
N TYR A 641 36.32 15.86 9.91
CA TYR A 641 35.62 14.67 10.36
C TYR A 641 34.90 13.93 9.24
N ILE A 642 34.66 12.65 9.50
CA ILE A 642 33.91 11.74 8.65
C ILE A 642 32.84 11.08 9.51
N ILE A 643 31.59 11.14 9.06
CA ILE A 643 30.49 10.33 9.58
C ILE A 643 30.13 9.31 8.50
N ASP A 644 30.29 8.03 8.81
CA ASP A 644 29.99 6.93 7.90
C ASP A 644 28.77 6.14 8.39
N ASN A 645 27.68 6.28 7.65
CA ASN A 645 26.36 5.66 7.84
C ASN A 645 25.79 5.81 9.25
N PHE A 646 26.20 6.84 10.01
CA PHE A 646 25.89 7.01 11.44
C PHE A 646 26.23 5.79 12.32
N THR A 647 27.17 4.96 11.86
CA THR A 647 27.76 3.84 12.61
C THR A 647 29.19 4.12 13.02
N GLU A 648 29.88 5.01 12.31
CA GLU A 648 31.25 5.39 12.58
C GLU A 648 31.41 6.91 12.49
N MET A 649 32.20 7.47 13.40
CA MET A 649 32.71 8.83 13.33
C MET A 649 34.24 8.79 13.42
N LEU A 650 34.92 9.54 12.56
CA LEU A 650 36.35 9.81 12.62
C LEU A 650 36.53 11.33 12.71
N PHE A 651 37.30 11.83 13.67
CA PHE A 651 37.72 13.22 13.78
C PHE A 651 39.25 13.27 13.82
N ILE A 652 39.84 14.22 13.11
CA ILE A 652 41.29 14.42 13.05
C ILE A 652 41.59 15.91 13.23
N LYS A 653 42.53 16.23 14.12
CA LYS A 653 43.06 17.57 14.36
C LYS A 653 44.51 17.48 14.83
N ASP A 654 45.41 18.24 14.21
CA ASP A 654 46.83 18.37 14.63
C ASP A 654 47.52 17.00 14.87
N GLY A 655 47.28 16.03 13.98
CA GLY A 655 47.81 14.67 14.07
C GLY A 655 47.12 13.76 15.11
N LYS A 656 46.22 14.29 15.95
CA LYS A 656 45.40 13.50 16.88
C LYS A 656 44.18 12.93 16.14
N ARG A 657 43.89 11.66 16.42
CA ARG A 657 42.82 10.89 15.79
C ARG A 657 41.83 10.38 16.83
N GLU A 658 40.56 10.74 16.69
CA GLU A 658 39.46 10.17 17.48
C GLU A 658 38.53 9.37 16.57
N LYS A 659 38.32 8.09 16.88
CA LYS A 659 37.45 7.20 16.10
C LYS A 659 36.44 6.51 17.02
N ILE A 660 35.16 6.65 16.71
CA ILE A 660 34.05 6.11 17.49
C ILE A 660 33.20 5.22 16.59
N ARG A 661 32.83 4.03 17.08
CA ARG A 661 31.98 3.07 16.37
C ARG A 661 30.75 2.71 17.20
N ARG A 662 29.65 2.42 16.51
CA ARG A 662 28.39 1.91 17.06
C ARG A 662 27.93 0.72 16.23
N PHE A 663 27.32 -0.25 16.90
CA PHE A 663 26.74 -1.42 16.25
C PHE A 663 25.44 -1.11 15.50
N ASN A 664 24.67 -0.12 15.99
CA ASN A 664 23.41 0.30 15.41
C ASN A 664 23.56 1.69 14.77
N ILE A 665 22.83 1.89 13.67
CA ILE A 665 22.67 3.20 13.04
C ILE A 665 21.88 4.10 14.01
N ASP A 666 22.40 5.28 14.32
CA ASP A 666 21.69 6.30 15.10
C ASP A 666 21.68 7.63 14.36
N ARG A 667 20.60 7.86 13.60
CA ARG A 667 20.38 9.09 12.84
C ARG A 667 19.80 10.25 13.67
N GLY A 668 19.61 10.07 14.98
CA GLY A 668 19.19 11.16 15.88
C GLY A 668 17.69 11.29 16.19
N TYR A 669 16.83 10.39 15.72
CA TYR A 669 15.37 10.47 15.96
C TYR A 669 15.00 10.57 17.45
N GLN A 670 15.63 9.77 18.31
CA GLN A 670 15.34 9.81 19.74
C GLN A 670 15.68 11.19 20.34
N ASN A 671 16.82 11.76 19.95
CA ASN A 671 17.27 13.06 20.45
C ASN A 671 16.38 14.19 19.93
N GLU A 672 15.98 14.14 18.66
CA GLU A 672 15.07 15.08 18.02
C GLU A 672 13.74 15.16 18.78
N PHE A 673 13.04 14.04 18.96
CA PHE A 673 11.77 14.02 19.68
C PHE A 673 11.95 14.42 21.15
N SER A 674 13.01 13.97 21.81
CA SER A 674 13.27 14.34 23.21
C SER A 674 13.43 15.85 23.35
N LEU A 675 14.18 16.48 22.44
CA LEU A 675 14.37 17.92 22.45
C LEU A 675 13.08 18.68 22.15
N PHE A 676 12.28 18.22 21.17
CA PHE A 676 10.98 18.79 20.84
C PHE A 676 10.03 18.81 22.04
N PHE A 677 9.80 17.66 22.67
CA PHE A 677 8.86 17.55 23.78
C PHE A 677 9.35 18.23 25.06
N ASN A 678 10.66 18.21 25.32
CA ASN A 678 11.24 18.96 26.44
C ASN A 678 11.09 20.48 26.23
N THR A 679 11.24 20.96 24.98
CA THR A 679 11.03 22.37 24.63
C THR A 679 9.60 22.80 24.91
N ILE A 680 8.62 21.99 24.52
CA ILE A 680 7.19 22.22 24.81
C ILE A 680 6.94 22.25 26.32
N LYS A 681 7.40 21.22 27.04
CA LYS A 681 7.20 21.08 28.49
C LYS A 681 7.79 22.25 29.28
N ASN A 682 8.98 22.70 28.88
CA ASN A 682 9.72 23.75 29.59
C ASN A 682 9.37 25.16 29.09
N GLY A 683 8.62 25.29 27.99
CA GLY A 683 8.35 26.57 27.35
C GLY A 683 9.58 27.24 26.74
N ALA A 684 10.62 26.46 26.41
CA ALA A 684 11.86 26.99 25.83
C ALA A 684 11.68 27.42 24.36
N PRO A 685 12.60 28.23 23.82
CA PRO A 685 12.69 28.50 22.38
C PRO A 685 12.96 27.22 21.59
N MET A 686 12.51 27.18 20.34
CA MET A 686 12.79 26.06 19.45
C MET A 686 14.30 25.92 19.18
N PRO A 687 14.84 24.68 19.14
CA PRO A 687 16.27 24.43 18.99
C PRO A 687 16.82 24.75 17.59
N VAL A 688 15.93 25.01 16.62
CA VAL A 688 16.27 25.36 15.24
C VAL A 688 15.46 26.59 14.89
N ASP A 689 16.14 27.57 14.28
CA ASP A 689 15.47 28.75 13.78
C ASP A 689 14.60 28.38 12.57
N PHE A 690 13.36 28.88 12.53
CA PHE A 690 12.41 28.56 11.46
C PHE A 690 12.97 28.93 10.07
N SER A 691 13.78 29.98 9.97
CA SER A 691 14.41 30.39 8.70
C SER A 691 15.32 29.31 8.11
N GLU A 692 15.99 28.48 8.93
CA GLU A 692 16.82 27.38 8.42
C GLU A 692 15.98 26.37 7.62
N TYR A 693 14.76 26.09 8.06
CA TYR A 693 13.84 25.20 7.34
C TYR A 693 13.38 25.79 6.01
N LEU A 694 13.15 27.11 5.97
CA LEU A 694 12.83 27.83 4.74
C LEU A 694 13.99 27.72 3.75
N TYR A 695 15.22 27.99 4.19
CA TYR A 695 16.40 27.88 3.33
C TYR A 695 16.68 26.45 2.86
N THR A 696 16.46 25.42 3.70
CA THR A 696 16.56 24.02 3.27
C THR A 696 15.60 23.75 2.12
N THR A 697 14.33 24.13 2.28
CA THR A 697 13.29 23.89 1.29
C THR A 697 13.49 24.71 0.01
N MET A 698 13.84 26.00 0.12
CA MET A 698 14.10 26.83 -1.06
C MET A 698 15.32 26.35 -1.85
N ALA A 699 16.33 25.78 -1.17
CA ALA A 699 17.47 25.19 -1.83
C ALA A 699 17.11 23.92 -2.63
N THR A 700 16.16 23.09 -2.19
CA THR A 700 15.71 21.94 -3.01
C THR A 700 14.99 22.40 -4.27
N PHE A 701 14.18 23.45 -4.21
CA PHE A 701 13.56 24.04 -5.40
C PHE A 701 14.60 24.66 -6.33
N ALA A 702 15.60 25.36 -5.80
CA ALA A 702 16.70 25.90 -6.60
C ALA A 702 17.53 24.80 -7.28
N VAL A 703 17.69 23.63 -6.66
CA VAL A 703 18.32 22.45 -7.28
C VAL A 703 17.50 21.97 -8.47
N MET A 704 16.18 21.84 -8.30
CA MET A 704 15.29 21.45 -9.41
C MET A 704 15.33 22.46 -10.56
N GLU A 705 15.33 23.75 -10.25
CA GLU A 705 15.46 24.82 -11.24
C GLU A 705 16.83 24.78 -11.95
N SER A 706 17.91 24.48 -11.23
CA SER A 706 19.25 24.36 -11.78
C SER A 706 19.35 23.21 -12.78
N ILE A 707 18.77 22.06 -12.47
CA ILE A 707 18.69 20.90 -13.38
C ILE A 707 17.93 21.28 -14.66
N GLN A 708 16.82 22.00 -14.54
CA GLN A 708 16.01 22.39 -15.71
C GLN A 708 16.72 23.42 -16.59
N LYS A 709 17.40 24.39 -15.99
CA LYS A 709 18.04 25.51 -16.70
C LYS A 709 19.50 25.27 -17.06
N ALA A 710 20.12 24.18 -16.59
CA ALA A 710 21.53 23.86 -16.74
C ALA A 710 22.47 25.01 -16.34
N GLN A 711 22.14 25.72 -15.25
CA GLN A 711 22.91 26.86 -14.77
C GLN A 711 22.86 26.98 -13.25
N SER A 712 23.73 27.82 -12.68
CA SER A 712 23.74 28.06 -11.25
C SER A 712 22.57 28.97 -10.83
N ILE A 713 21.88 28.60 -9.76
CA ILE A 713 20.67 29.28 -9.26
C ILE A 713 20.93 29.83 -7.86
N ALA A 714 20.62 31.11 -7.65
CA ALA A 714 20.65 31.72 -6.32
C ALA A 714 19.47 31.20 -5.48
N VAL A 715 19.71 30.90 -4.20
CA VAL A 715 18.64 30.49 -3.29
C VAL A 715 17.87 31.74 -2.88
N LYS A 716 16.58 31.78 -3.24
CA LYS A 716 15.70 32.92 -2.96
C LYS A 716 15.54 33.10 -1.46
N GLU A 717 15.56 34.35 -1.01
CA GLU A 717 15.22 34.73 0.35
C GLU A 717 13.72 34.99 0.44
N LEU A 718 13.05 34.31 1.36
CA LEU A 718 11.64 34.54 1.63
C LEU A 718 11.50 35.66 2.65
N PHE A 719 11.54 36.90 2.18
CA PHE A 719 11.06 38.05 2.93
C PHE A 719 9.53 38.04 2.86
N VAL A 720 8.89 37.31 3.77
CA VAL A 720 7.46 37.53 3.97
C VAL A 720 7.33 38.82 4.77
N VAL A 721 6.73 39.85 4.19
CA VAL A 721 6.36 41.11 4.84
C VAL A 721 5.19 40.86 5.78
#